data_AF-A0A518BLT0-F1
#
_entry.id   AF-A0A518BLT0-F1
#
_cell.length_a   1.000
_cell.length_b   1.000
_cell.length_c   1.000
_cell.angle_alpha   90.00
_cell.angle_beta   90.00
_cell.angle_gamma   90.00
#
_symmetry.space_group_name_H-M   'P 1'
#
loop_
_entity.id
_entity.type
_entity.pdbx_description
1 polymer ?
#
loop_
_entity_poly.entity_id
_entity_poly.type
_entity_poly.pdbx_seq_one_letter_code
_entity_poly.pdbx_strand_id
1 'polypeptide(L)'
;MSRGARRPARSAHQAGARDLAAGADLSGSGLRPRTAGAQHWLALVLATLLAGCSGLPQLSREPDWPTPERGAVVSEHPLATGVGLETLVRGGNAADAAVATALALAVVYPQAGNLGGGGFALWVPHTDPQSAWALDFRETAPRRLVPELFLDADGKVVRERSLVGHLAPGVPGSPDGLEALQRRFGRLEWREVVEPAIRLARDGFEVDAWLAMHLRIESHRARLLASPAARALFYPGGKALEEGDLLRQPELARTLERYAADGADGFYSGDVAEAIVAEIRAGGGVMDHQDLGDYHSRWMRPLQGTFRGQRLITMPPPSSGGVLLLQVLAVLDGFPLDAERQTVRAGAESERDDEERLALSVGLGSRALHWWIEALRMGFADRAQHLGDPDEQHPVPVKALLSSAWIAERRTSIGERANPDVQPWVPTPREAGDETTHLSVLDRDGNAVSMTTTINSLFGSGVLVPRAGFLLNNEMDDFSIVPGVPNDYGLVGSEANQLAPGRRPLSSMTPTVVVDGDGVVTIVIGSPGGPRIITSVIEVLLRMLVYGQSLEEAIRAPRLHQQWKPDFTRVEPGWSPQVLAELEARGHVLMLEPGRWASVQGIEVERGGLPSGFSDPRRGGAAGIEGGEVDPAARPGEFE
;
A
#
# COMPACT_ATOMS: atom_id res chain seq x y z
N MET A 1 34.41 -0.85 63.02
CA MET A 1 34.89 0.49 62.61
C MET A 1 34.18 0.89 61.31
N SER A 2 33.91 2.19 61.10
CA SER A 2 33.45 2.85 59.85
C SER A 2 32.17 2.29 59.17
N ARG A 3 30.97 2.91 59.31
CA ARG A 3 30.39 4.06 58.54
C ARG A 3 29.96 3.69 57.09
N GLY A 4 28.80 4.12 56.58
CA GLY A 4 27.79 5.04 57.14
C GLY A 4 26.49 5.18 56.31
N ALA A 5 25.61 6.10 56.71
CA ALA A 5 24.23 6.28 56.21
C ALA A 5 23.81 7.78 56.30
N ARG A 6 22.64 8.30 55.89
CA ARG A 6 21.32 7.72 55.50
C ARG A 6 20.51 8.78 54.68
N ARG A 7 19.34 8.40 54.11
CA ARG A 7 18.20 9.33 53.76
C ARG A 7 17.67 10.05 55.04
N PRO A 8 16.74 11.07 55.04
CA PRO A 8 15.70 11.39 54.03
C PRO A 8 15.28 12.90 53.85
N ALA A 9 14.19 13.08 53.10
CA ALA A 9 13.45 14.30 52.71
C ALA A 9 12.86 15.21 53.82
N ARG A 10 12.52 16.48 53.46
CA ARG A 10 11.13 17.03 53.41
C ARG A 10 11.08 18.52 52.99
N SER A 11 9.88 18.97 52.59
CA SER A 11 9.49 20.34 52.22
C SER A 11 8.95 21.15 53.41
N ALA A 12 9.01 22.50 53.36
CA ALA A 12 8.01 23.41 53.94
C ALA A 12 8.20 24.90 53.52
N HIS A 13 7.09 25.64 53.63
CA HIS A 13 6.78 27.02 53.27
C HIS A 13 7.52 28.19 53.98
N GLN A 14 7.38 29.36 53.32
CA GLN A 14 7.02 30.70 53.84
C GLN A 14 8.08 31.74 54.32
N ALA A 15 7.92 32.92 53.70
CA ALA A 15 7.86 34.27 54.28
C ALA A 15 9.13 34.96 54.85
N GLY A 16 9.38 36.16 54.33
CA GLY A 16 10.31 37.16 54.86
C GLY A 16 10.21 38.46 54.03
N ALA A 17 9.70 39.54 54.62
CA ALA A 17 9.47 40.84 53.98
C ALA A 17 10.43 41.92 54.52
N ARG A 18 10.26 43.19 54.07
CA ARG A 18 10.98 44.44 54.46
C ARG A 18 12.33 44.66 53.73
N ASP A 19 12.85 45.86 53.46
CA ASP A 19 12.42 47.29 53.51
C ASP A 19 13.50 48.11 52.72
N LEU A 20 13.42 49.40 52.30
CA LEU A 20 12.47 50.53 52.45
C LEU A 20 12.70 51.62 51.33
N ALA A 21 12.01 52.76 51.49
CA ALA A 21 12.22 54.16 51.03
C ALA A 21 13.63 54.68 50.61
N ALA A 22 13.83 55.89 50.03
CA ALA A 22 12.99 56.88 49.28
C ALA A 22 13.85 58.12 48.89
N GLY A 23 13.43 58.89 47.86
CA GLY A 23 13.94 60.26 47.56
C GLY A 23 15.33 60.34 46.90
N ALA A 24 15.75 61.46 46.29
CA ALA A 24 15.03 62.69 45.93
C ALA A 24 15.71 63.42 44.75
N ASP A 25 14.94 64.34 44.16
CA ASP A 25 15.23 65.40 43.17
C ASP A 25 16.66 66.01 43.10
N LEU A 26 17.13 66.37 41.89
CA LEU A 26 17.44 67.77 41.50
C LEU A 26 18.08 67.95 40.11
N SER A 27 17.40 68.75 39.27
CA SER A 27 17.90 69.73 38.26
C SER A 27 19.09 69.41 37.32
N GLY A 28 18.84 69.54 36.00
CA GLY A 28 19.87 69.72 34.96
C GLY A 28 19.29 70.30 33.66
N SER A 29 19.77 71.44 33.19
CA SER A 29 19.19 72.23 32.09
C SER A 29 19.82 71.94 30.72
N GLY A 30 19.06 72.18 29.64
CA GLY A 30 19.67 72.61 28.36
C GLY A 30 19.09 72.08 27.04
N LEU A 31 18.62 73.04 26.21
CA LEU A 31 18.66 73.05 24.73
C LEU A 31 17.78 72.06 23.93
N ARG A 32 16.84 72.66 23.16
CA ARG A 32 16.10 72.02 22.06
C ARG A 32 16.88 72.09 20.74
N PRO A 33 16.62 71.17 19.81
CA PRO A 33 16.46 71.53 18.39
C PRO A 33 15.05 71.25 17.85
N ARG A 34 14.69 71.92 16.75
CA ARG A 34 13.38 71.85 16.07
C ARG A 34 13.46 70.95 14.83
N THR A 35 12.70 69.84 14.76
CA THR A 35 12.51 69.06 13.52
C THR A 35 11.16 68.30 13.45
N ALA A 36 10.03 68.95 13.78
CA ALA A 36 8.70 68.32 13.76
C ALA A 36 7.95 68.37 12.40
N GLY A 37 8.65 68.65 11.29
CA GLY A 37 8.05 68.83 9.96
C GLY A 37 8.05 67.58 9.05
N ALA A 38 9.00 66.65 9.24
CA ALA A 38 9.23 65.55 8.30
C ALA A 38 8.40 64.29 8.58
N GLN A 39 8.03 64.04 9.84
CA GLN A 39 7.34 62.80 10.25
C GLN A 39 5.90 62.71 9.75
N HIS A 40 5.20 63.85 9.60
CA HIS A 40 3.81 63.88 9.12
C HIS A 40 3.69 63.50 7.63
N TRP A 41 4.65 63.88 6.79
CA TRP A 41 4.64 63.51 5.37
C TRP A 41 4.95 62.02 5.15
N LEU A 42 5.88 61.46 5.92
CA LEU A 42 6.22 60.03 5.82
C LEU A 42 5.04 59.14 6.27
N ALA A 43 4.33 59.55 7.33
CA ALA A 43 3.13 58.85 7.79
C ALA A 43 1.98 58.91 6.76
N LEU A 44 1.78 60.07 6.10
CA LEU A 44 0.75 60.22 5.07
C LEU A 44 1.04 59.36 3.82
N VAL A 45 2.30 59.30 3.39
CA VAL A 45 2.73 58.47 2.25
C VAL A 45 2.63 56.97 2.56
N LEU A 46 2.97 56.52 3.77
CA LEU A 46 2.72 55.13 4.17
C LEU A 46 1.22 54.81 4.21
N ALA A 47 0.38 55.72 4.71
CA ALA A 47 -1.07 55.52 4.76
C ALA A 47 -1.69 55.40 3.36
N THR A 48 -1.25 56.21 2.38
CA THR A 48 -1.73 56.09 0.99
C THR A 48 -1.20 54.85 0.28
N LEU A 49 0.03 54.40 0.57
CA LEU A 49 0.54 53.11 0.05
C LEU A 49 -0.23 51.91 0.61
N LEU A 50 -0.58 51.92 1.90
CA LEU A 50 -1.38 50.85 2.53
C LEU A 50 -2.85 50.84 2.04
N ALA A 51 -3.42 52.02 1.78
CA ALA A 51 -4.75 52.14 1.16
C ALA A 51 -4.75 51.73 -0.33
N GLY A 52 -3.63 51.88 -1.05
CA GLY A 52 -3.49 51.42 -2.43
C GLY A 52 -3.45 49.89 -2.58
N CYS A 53 -2.90 49.17 -1.59
CA CYS A 53 -2.78 47.71 -1.64
C CYS A 53 -4.07 46.96 -1.25
N SER A 54 -5.06 47.63 -0.66
CA SER A 54 -6.34 47.01 -0.24
C SER A 54 -7.40 47.00 -1.34
N GLY A 55 -7.13 47.63 -2.48
CA GLY A 55 -8.01 47.67 -3.66
C GLY A 55 -7.52 46.83 -4.85
N LEU A 56 -6.43 46.07 -4.70
CA LEU A 56 -6.11 45.02 -5.68
C LEU A 56 -7.21 43.96 -5.58
N PRO A 57 -7.93 43.62 -6.66
CA PRO A 57 -8.70 42.39 -6.65
C PRO A 57 -7.73 41.27 -6.31
N GLN A 58 -8.08 40.43 -5.34
CA GLN A 58 -7.53 39.09 -5.33
C GLN A 58 -7.92 38.48 -6.67
N LEU A 59 -6.97 38.47 -7.60
CA LEU A 59 -6.94 37.48 -8.66
C LEU A 59 -6.74 36.15 -7.94
N SER A 60 -7.84 35.62 -7.40
CA SER A 60 -8.08 34.19 -7.43
C SER A 60 -7.89 33.80 -8.88
N ARG A 61 -6.66 33.37 -9.22
CA ARG A 61 -6.51 32.33 -10.22
C ARG A 61 -7.42 31.22 -9.72
N GLU A 62 -8.59 31.09 -10.34
CA GLU A 62 -9.20 29.78 -10.45
C GLU A 62 -8.07 28.85 -10.94
N PRO A 63 -7.86 27.70 -10.29
CA PRO A 63 -6.82 26.78 -10.73
C PRO A 63 -7.17 26.34 -12.15
N ASP A 64 -6.49 26.95 -13.12
CA ASP A 64 -6.59 26.70 -14.57
C ASP A 64 -5.90 25.34 -14.89
N TRP A 65 -6.19 24.34 -14.06
CA TRP A 65 -5.51 23.05 -14.00
C TRP A 65 -6.28 22.15 -14.95
N PRO A 66 -5.68 21.73 -16.07
CA PRO A 66 -6.40 20.94 -17.04
C PRO A 66 -6.53 19.52 -16.49
N THR A 67 -7.79 19.12 -16.28
CA THR A 67 -8.17 17.75 -15.95
C THR A 67 -7.80 16.83 -17.13
N PRO A 68 -7.58 15.52 -16.89
CA PRO A 68 -7.34 14.59 -17.98
C PRO A 68 -8.52 14.57 -18.97
N GLU A 69 -8.25 14.34 -20.26
CA GLU A 69 -9.30 14.33 -21.29
C GLU A 69 -10.41 13.30 -21.02
N ARG A 70 -10.04 12.19 -20.37
CA ARG A 70 -10.84 11.00 -20.10
C ARG A 70 -10.33 10.31 -18.84
N GLY A 71 -11.16 9.50 -18.18
CA GLY A 71 -10.69 8.62 -17.11
C GLY A 71 -9.94 7.37 -17.60
N ALA A 72 -9.32 6.63 -16.69
CA ALA A 72 -8.66 5.34 -16.94
C ALA A 72 -8.84 4.39 -15.74
N VAL A 73 -8.85 3.09 -16.02
CA VAL A 73 -8.95 2.01 -15.02
C VAL A 73 -7.93 0.93 -15.36
N VAL A 74 -7.23 0.44 -14.35
CA VAL A 74 -6.24 -0.63 -14.50
C VAL A 74 -6.36 -1.60 -13.31
N SER A 75 -6.47 -2.90 -13.57
CA SER A 75 -6.70 -3.92 -12.53
C SER A 75 -6.26 -5.33 -12.96
N GLU A 76 -6.14 -6.24 -12.00
CA GLU A 76 -5.72 -7.65 -12.19
C GLU A 76 -6.69 -8.55 -12.99
N HIS A 77 -7.78 -8.02 -13.59
CA HIS A 77 -8.65 -8.82 -14.47
C HIS A 77 -9.43 -7.99 -15.51
N PRO A 78 -9.48 -8.38 -16.81
CA PRO A 78 -10.13 -7.60 -17.87
C PRO A 78 -11.62 -7.34 -17.65
N LEU A 79 -12.40 -8.33 -17.18
CA LEU A 79 -13.81 -8.11 -16.84
C LEU A 79 -14.00 -7.07 -15.73
N ALA A 80 -13.08 -6.97 -14.76
CA ALA A 80 -13.17 -6.00 -13.69
C ALA A 80 -12.79 -4.59 -14.18
N THR A 81 -11.70 -4.48 -14.96
CA THR A 81 -11.33 -3.23 -15.65
C THR A 81 -12.49 -2.72 -16.52
N GLY A 82 -13.15 -3.60 -17.28
CA GLY A 82 -14.33 -3.26 -18.07
C GLY A 82 -15.51 -2.73 -17.23
N VAL A 83 -15.78 -3.32 -16.06
CA VAL A 83 -16.81 -2.82 -15.12
C VAL A 83 -16.47 -1.42 -14.59
N GLY A 84 -15.20 -1.16 -14.26
CA GLY A 84 -14.75 0.18 -13.86
C GLY A 84 -14.95 1.22 -14.98
N LEU A 85 -14.63 0.87 -16.21
CA LEU A 85 -14.81 1.76 -17.37
C LEU A 85 -16.29 1.99 -17.71
N GLU A 86 -17.15 0.97 -17.62
CA GLU A 86 -18.62 1.12 -17.74
C GLU A 86 -19.13 2.12 -16.70
N THR A 87 -18.60 2.05 -15.48
CA THR A 87 -18.99 2.92 -14.36
C THR A 87 -18.60 4.39 -14.61
N LEU A 88 -17.40 4.66 -15.12
CA LEU A 88 -16.98 5.99 -15.55
C LEU A 88 -17.86 6.52 -16.70
N VAL A 89 -18.08 5.72 -17.75
CA VAL A 89 -18.93 6.07 -18.90
C VAL A 89 -20.36 6.42 -18.48
N ARG A 90 -20.90 5.75 -17.45
CA ARG A 90 -22.23 6.04 -16.87
C ARG A 90 -22.27 7.31 -16.00
N GLY A 91 -21.15 8.01 -15.81
CA GLY A 91 -21.07 9.27 -15.05
C GLY A 91 -20.61 9.11 -13.61
N GLY A 92 -20.22 7.90 -13.20
CA GLY A 92 -19.53 7.69 -11.93
C GLY A 92 -18.14 8.33 -11.93
N ASN A 93 -17.59 8.54 -10.74
CA ASN A 93 -16.24 9.09 -10.57
C ASN A 93 -15.23 8.00 -10.16
N ALA A 94 -14.01 8.39 -9.81
CA ALA A 94 -12.95 7.44 -9.46
C ALA A 94 -13.30 6.56 -8.24
N ALA A 95 -14.13 7.03 -7.32
CA ALA A 95 -14.58 6.23 -6.17
C ALA A 95 -15.64 5.19 -6.58
N ASP A 96 -16.63 5.58 -7.40
CA ASP A 96 -17.62 4.63 -7.93
C ASP A 96 -16.93 3.54 -8.76
N ALA A 97 -16.06 3.94 -9.69
CA ALA A 97 -15.38 3.01 -10.59
C ALA A 97 -14.39 2.10 -9.85
N ALA A 98 -13.66 2.61 -8.85
CA ALA A 98 -12.78 1.79 -8.02
C ALA A 98 -13.56 0.73 -7.23
N VAL A 99 -14.70 1.09 -6.65
CA VAL A 99 -15.53 0.15 -5.89
C VAL A 99 -16.23 -0.87 -6.80
N ALA A 100 -16.77 -0.44 -7.95
CA ALA A 100 -17.31 -1.35 -8.96
C ALA A 100 -16.25 -2.36 -9.44
N THR A 101 -15.02 -1.90 -9.69
CA THR A 101 -13.88 -2.75 -10.09
C THR A 101 -13.52 -3.76 -8.98
N ALA A 102 -13.45 -3.33 -7.72
CA ALA A 102 -13.16 -4.23 -6.60
C ALA A 102 -14.25 -5.29 -6.37
N LEU A 103 -15.53 -4.91 -6.52
CA LEU A 103 -16.65 -5.85 -6.41
C LEU A 103 -16.67 -6.84 -7.59
N ALA A 104 -16.29 -6.40 -8.79
CA ALA A 104 -16.08 -7.30 -9.92
C ALA A 104 -14.90 -8.26 -9.64
N LEU A 105 -13.75 -7.77 -9.15
CA LEU A 105 -12.60 -8.61 -8.76
C LEU A 105 -12.98 -9.65 -7.69
N ALA A 106 -13.84 -9.30 -6.73
CA ALA A 106 -14.36 -10.24 -5.73
C ALA A 106 -15.17 -11.42 -6.31
N VAL A 107 -15.57 -11.32 -7.58
CA VAL A 107 -16.28 -12.37 -8.34
C VAL A 107 -15.34 -13.05 -9.34
N VAL A 108 -14.64 -12.27 -10.18
CA VAL A 108 -13.87 -12.79 -11.33
C VAL A 108 -12.44 -13.19 -10.99
N TYR A 109 -11.90 -12.69 -9.89
CA TYR A 109 -10.57 -13.00 -9.39
C TYR A 109 -10.63 -13.61 -7.98
N PRO A 110 -11.47 -14.63 -7.74
CA PRO A 110 -11.82 -15.14 -6.40
C PRO A 110 -10.60 -15.63 -5.60
N GLN A 111 -9.50 -15.91 -6.31
CA GLN A 111 -8.24 -16.34 -5.74
C GLN A 111 -7.48 -15.23 -4.99
N ALA A 112 -7.80 -13.95 -5.15
CA ALA A 112 -7.16 -12.87 -4.38
C ALA A 112 -8.06 -11.65 -4.13
N GLY A 113 -8.94 -11.30 -5.07
CA GLY A 113 -10.03 -10.36 -4.81
C GLY A 113 -11.16 -11.09 -4.10
N ASN A 114 -11.58 -10.62 -2.92
CA ASN A 114 -12.71 -11.23 -2.22
C ASN A 114 -13.38 -10.33 -1.16
N LEU A 115 -14.66 -10.58 -0.90
CA LEU A 115 -15.41 -9.95 0.20
C LEU A 115 -14.95 -10.45 1.58
N GLY A 116 -14.43 -11.69 1.66
CA GLY A 116 -13.96 -12.29 2.91
C GLY A 116 -12.56 -11.86 3.37
N GLY A 117 -12.04 -10.74 2.86
CA GLY A 117 -10.75 -10.14 3.22
C GLY A 117 -10.85 -8.64 3.50
N GLY A 118 -9.75 -7.92 3.29
CA GLY A 118 -9.63 -6.50 3.61
C GLY A 118 -8.63 -5.77 2.72
N GLY A 119 -8.26 -4.54 3.09
CA GLY A 119 -7.41 -3.71 2.24
C GLY A 119 -7.25 -2.26 2.67
N PHE A 120 -6.71 -1.47 1.73
CA PHE A 120 -6.50 -0.04 1.86
C PHE A 120 -6.85 0.70 0.58
N ALA A 121 -7.43 1.89 0.71
CA ALA A 121 -7.68 2.79 -0.41
C ALA A 121 -7.16 4.20 -0.12
N LEU A 122 -6.57 4.84 -1.13
CA LEU A 122 -6.28 6.27 -1.13
C LEU A 122 -7.27 6.97 -2.05
N TRP A 123 -7.93 8.01 -1.53
CA TRP A 123 -8.66 8.99 -2.33
C TRP A 123 -7.84 10.28 -2.41
N VAL A 124 -7.49 10.69 -3.62
CA VAL A 124 -6.79 11.95 -3.90
C VAL A 124 -7.62 12.77 -4.90
N PRO A 125 -8.32 13.82 -4.45
CA PRO A 125 -9.10 14.65 -5.34
C PRO A 125 -8.20 15.64 -6.09
N HIS A 126 -8.56 15.95 -7.35
CA HIS A 126 -7.75 16.81 -8.22
C HIS A 126 -7.59 18.24 -7.69
N THR A 127 -8.70 18.81 -7.20
CA THR A 127 -8.82 20.22 -6.86
C THR A 127 -8.12 20.61 -5.55
N ASP A 128 -7.88 19.64 -4.67
CA ASP A 128 -7.11 19.81 -3.45
C ASP A 128 -6.48 18.47 -3.00
N PRO A 129 -5.30 18.09 -3.54
CA PRO A 129 -4.61 16.87 -3.11
C PRO A 129 -4.17 16.89 -1.63
N GLN A 130 -4.18 18.05 -0.95
CA GLN A 130 -3.94 18.10 0.51
C GLN A 130 -5.16 17.62 1.31
N SER A 131 -6.36 17.68 0.73
CA SER A 131 -7.58 17.14 1.34
C SER A 131 -7.68 15.61 1.28
N ALA A 132 -6.72 14.93 0.65
CA ALA A 132 -6.68 13.47 0.46
C ALA A 132 -6.93 12.66 1.75
N TRP A 133 -7.45 11.45 1.55
CA TRP A 133 -7.82 10.52 2.61
C TRP A 133 -7.25 9.13 2.35
N ALA A 134 -6.78 8.50 3.42
CA ALA A 134 -6.50 7.08 3.49
C ALA A 134 -7.69 6.38 4.17
N LEU A 135 -8.10 5.24 3.64
CA LEU A 135 -9.08 4.35 4.25
C LEU A 135 -8.40 3.02 4.56
N ASP A 136 -8.47 2.61 5.82
CA ASP A 136 -8.02 1.31 6.32
C ASP A 136 -9.23 0.43 6.62
N PHE A 137 -9.41 -0.56 5.76
CA PHE A 137 -10.38 -1.64 5.92
C PHE A 137 -9.65 -2.99 6.03
N ARG A 138 -8.48 -2.98 6.71
CA ARG A 138 -7.75 -4.17 7.10
C ARG A 138 -8.55 -4.98 8.11
N GLU A 139 -8.39 -6.30 8.04
CA GLU A 139 -9.03 -7.26 8.91
C GLU A 139 -8.59 -7.09 10.38
N THR A 140 -9.50 -7.30 11.32
CA THR A 140 -9.18 -7.29 12.76
C THR A 140 -9.05 -8.71 13.31
N ALA A 141 -8.22 -8.89 14.34
CA ALA A 141 -8.15 -10.13 15.09
C ALA A 141 -9.46 -10.36 15.88
N PRO A 142 -10.13 -11.52 15.75
CA PRO A 142 -11.29 -11.86 16.57
C PRO A 142 -10.99 -11.77 18.06
N ARG A 143 -11.95 -11.34 18.89
CA ARG A 143 -11.73 -11.04 20.31
C ARG A 143 -11.27 -12.22 21.16
N ARG A 144 -11.54 -13.44 20.71
CA ARG A 144 -11.17 -14.70 21.36
C ARG A 144 -9.93 -15.36 20.74
N LEU A 145 -9.30 -14.72 19.75
CA LEU A 145 -8.07 -15.20 19.13
C LEU A 145 -6.87 -14.76 19.97
N VAL A 146 -6.11 -15.72 20.47
CA VAL A 146 -4.95 -15.52 21.36
C VAL A 146 -3.75 -16.33 20.86
N PRO A 147 -2.49 -15.91 21.12
CA PRO A 147 -1.31 -16.55 20.55
C PRO A 147 -1.20 -18.06 20.82
N GLU A 148 -1.68 -18.51 21.98
CA GLU A 148 -1.65 -19.91 22.41
C GLU A 148 -2.42 -20.86 21.47
N LEU A 149 -3.42 -20.36 20.73
CA LEU A 149 -4.15 -21.15 19.73
C LEU A 149 -3.28 -21.55 18.54
N PHE A 150 -2.17 -20.85 18.32
CA PHE A 150 -1.19 -21.12 17.27
C PHE A 150 0.00 -21.96 17.75
N LEU A 151 0.04 -22.38 19.03
CA LEU A 151 1.16 -23.13 19.60
C LEU A 151 0.88 -24.63 19.76
N ASP A 152 1.94 -25.45 19.69
CA ASP A 152 1.90 -26.86 20.11
C ASP A 152 2.07 -27.01 21.63
N ALA A 153 2.09 -28.25 22.12
CA ALA A 153 2.25 -28.56 23.53
C ALA A 153 3.65 -28.21 24.10
N ASP A 154 4.65 -28.01 23.23
CA ASP A 154 6.01 -27.56 23.58
C ASP A 154 6.13 -26.02 23.52
N GLY A 155 5.07 -25.30 23.14
CA GLY A 155 5.07 -23.84 22.95
C GLY A 155 5.65 -23.36 21.62
N LYS A 156 5.80 -24.23 20.61
CA LYS A 156 6.29 -23.87 19.27
C LYS A 156 5.13 -23.50 18.34
N VAL A 157 5.37 -22.57 17.42
CA VAL A 157 4.37 -22.14 16.42
C VAL A 157 4.03 -23.29 15.46
N VAL A 158 2.74 -23.63 15.38
CA VAL A 158 2.15 -24.52 14.38
C VAL A 158 1.61 -23.66 13.24
N ARG A 159 2.50 -23.36 12.30
CA ARG A 159 2.29 -22.40 11.21
C ARG A 159 1.03 -22.66 10.40
N GLU A 160 0.68 -23.93 10.16
CA GLU A 160 -0.51 -24.29 9.39
C GLU A 160 -1.81 -23.70 9.98
N ARG A 161 -1.85 -23.39 11.29
CA ARG A 161 -3.04 -22.80 11.96
C ARG A 161 -3.27 -21.33 11.62
N SER A 162 -2.24 -20.57 11.24
CA SER A 162 -2.39 -19.18 10.74
C SER A 162 -2.62 -19.12 9.24
N LEU A 163 -2.36 -20.21 8.50
CA LEU A 163 -2.46 -20.27 7.04
C LEU A 163 -3.74 -20.94 6.52
N VAL A 164 -4.25 -21.95 7.20
CA VAL A 164 -5.28 -22.85 6.67
C VAL A 164 -6.38 -23.11 7.67
N GLY A 165 -7.63 -23.15 7.19
CA GLY A 165 -8.80 -23.45 8.02
C GLY A 165 -9.21 -22.28 8.91
N HIS A 166 -9.98 -22.57 9.95
CA HIS A 166 -10.90 -21.61 10.57
C HIS A 166 -10.31 -20.75 11.70
N LEU A 167 -9.03 -20.94 12.04
CA LEU A 167 -8.28 -20.06 12.96
C LEU A 167 -7.49 -18.96 12.23
N ALA A 168 -7.25 -19.13 10.93
CA ALA A 168 -6.52 -18.21 10.07
C ALA A 168 -7.25 -16.89 9.73
N PRO A 169 -8.60 -16.84 9.63
CA PRO A 169 -9.28 -15.61 9.22
C PRO A 169 -9.35 -14.53 10.31
N GLY A 170 -8.93 -13.32 9.93
CA GLY A 170 -9.38 -12.09 10.57
C GLY A 170 -10.80 -11.70 10.14
N VAL A 171 -11.44 -10.79 10.88
CA VAL A 171 -12.77 -10.29 10.53
C VAL A 171 -12.72 -9.55 9.18
N PRO A 172 -13.51 -9.93 8.17
CA PRO A 172 -13.47 -9.30 6.84
C PRO A 172 -13.79 -7.80 6.90
N GLY A 173 -13.00 -6.99 6.20
CA GLY A 173 -13.14 -5.53 6.16
C GLY A 173 -13.61 -4.95 4.84
N SER A 174 -13.47 -5.68 3.73
CA SER A 174 -13.84 -5.21 2.39
C SER A 174 -15.28 -4.67 2.28
N PRO A 175 -16.31 -5.28 2.90
CA PRO A 175 -17.68 -4.76 2.82
C PRO A 175 -17.85 -3.36 3.44
N ASP A 176 -17.41 -3.13 4.68
CA ASP A 176 -17.50 -1.80 5.29
C ASP A 176 -16.62 -0.77 4.54
N GLY A 177 -15.40 -1.16 4.15
CA GLY A 177 -14.47 -0.27 3.45
C GLY A 177 -14.93 0.17 2.06
N LEU A 178 -15.43 -0.76 1.24
CA LEU A 178 -15.88 -0.45 -0.12
C LEU A 178 -17.14 0.42 -0.10
N GLU A 179 -18.10 0.12 0.78
CA GLU A 179 -19.27 0.97 0.96
C GLU A 179 -18.90 2.35 1.53
N ALA A 180 -18.01 2.42 2.54
CA ALA A 180 -17.58 3.69 3.12
C ALA A 180 -16.89 4.60 2.10
N LEU A 181 -16.06 4.04 1.20
CA LEU A 181 -15.42 4.78 0.12
C LEU A 181 -16.45 5.35 -0.86
N GLN A 182 -17.39 4.52 -1.32
CA GLN A 182 -18.43 4.93 -2.28
C GLN A 182 -19.39 5.95 -1.66
N ARG A 183 -19.93 5.71 -0.45
CA ARG A 183 -20.83 6.65 0.23
C ARG A 183 -20.21 8.01 0.50
N ARG A 184 -18.89 8.08 0.66
CA ARG A 184 -18.19 9.33 1.00
C ARG A 184 -17.83 10.17 -0.21
N PHE A 185 -17.45 9.54 -1.33
CA PHE A 185 -16.91 10.25 -2.49
C PHE A 185 -17.59 9.93 -3.82
N GLY A 186 -18.34 8.84 -3.93
CA GLY A 186 -19.04 8.43 -5.14
C GLY A 186 -20.20 9.34 -5.54
N ARG A 187 -20.71 9.11 -6.75
CA ARG A 187 -21.80 9.88 -7.38
C ARG A 187 -23.01 9.02 -7.76
N LEU A 188 -22.81 7.73 -7.98
CA LEU A 188 -23.88 6.82 -8.40
C LEU A 188 -24.66 6.28 -7.20
N GLU A 189 -25.86 5.77 -7.44
CA GLU A 189 -26.59 5.04 -6.41
C GLU A 189 -25.87 3.73 -6.10
N TRP A 190 -25.77 3.37 -4.82
CA TRP A 190 -25.02 2.19 -4.35
C TRP A 190 -25.34 0.91 -5.14
N ARG A 191 -26.63 0.67 -5.42
CA ARG A 191 -27.09 -0.49 -6.18
C ARG A 191 -26.56 -0.54 -7.62
N GLU A 192 -26.35 0.62 -8.24
CA GLU A 192 -25.80 0.70 -9.59
C GLU A 192 -24.32 0.30 -9.68
N VAL A 193 -23.59 0.50 -8.58
CA VAL A 193 -22.16 0.14 -8.41
C VAL A 193 -22.00 -1.36 -8.11
N VAL A 194 -22.91 -1.96 -7.35
CA VAL A 194 -22.86 -3.39 -7.00
C VAL A 194 -23.43 -4.31 -8.09
N GLU A 195 -24.45 -3.86 -8.85
CA GLU A 195 -25.15 -4.68 -9.85
C GLU A 195 -24.24 -5.40 -10.87
N PRO A 196 -23.17 -4.80 -11.45
CA PRO A 196 -22.28 -5.52 -12.36
C PRO A 196 -21.66 -6.79 -11.75
N ALA A 197 -21.30 -6.75 -10.47
CA ALA A 197 -20.78 -7.90 -9.75
C ALA A 197 -21.86 -8.97 -9.50
N ILE A 198 -23.11 -8.55 -9.21
CA ILE A 198 -24.26 -9.47 -9.11
C ILE A 198 -24.45 -10.23 -10.42
N ARG A 199 -24.43 -9.54 -11.57
CA ARG A 199 -24.55 -10.16 -12.90
C ARG A 199 -23.44 -11.17 -13.15
N LEU A 200 -22.18 -10.80 -12.94
CA LEU A 200 -21.02 -11.68 -13.10
C LEU A 200 -21.13 -12.95 -12.22
N ALA A 201 -21.59 -12.81 -10.97
CA ALA A 201 -21.73 -13.94 -10.05
C ALA A 201 -22.91 -14.87 -10.42
N ARG A 202 -24.04 -14.29 -10.84
CA ARG A 202 -25.29 -15.01 -11.17
C ARG A 202 -25.21 -15.71 -12.52
N ASP A 203 -24.83 -14.97 -13.55
CA ASP A 203 -24.87 -15.42 -14.94
C ASP A 203 -23.59 -16.19 -15.31
N GLY A 204 -22.50 -15.89 -14.61
CA GLY A 204 -21.19 -16.54 -14.71
C GLY A 204 -20.22 -15.85 -15.66
N PHE A 205 -18.96 -16.27 -15.59
CA PHE A 205 -17.89 -15.82 -16.46
C PHE A 205 -16.99 -16.99 -16.86
N GLU A 206 -16.28 -16.85 -17.98
CA GLU A 206 -15.31 -17.85 -18.43
C GLU A 206 -14.07 -17.81 -17.55
N VAL A 207 -13.64 -18.98 -17.05
CA VAL A 207 -12.41 -19.15 -16.27
C VAL A 207 -11.21 -18.82 -17.15
N ASP A 208 -10.35 -17.93 -16.69
CA ASP A 208 -9.16 -17.52 -17.40
C ASP A 208 -7.98 -18.49 -17.21
N ALA A 209 -6.92 -18.31 -17.99
CA ALA A 209 -5.72 -19.13 -17.92
C ALA A 209 -5.02 -19.05 -16.55
N TRP A 210 -5.09 -17.92 -15.85
CA TRP A 210 -4.47 -17.75 -14.54
C TRP A 210 -5.23 -18.51 -13.45
N LEU A 211 -6.55 -18.36 -13.35
CA LEU A 211 -7.37 -19.13 -12.40
C LEU A 211 -7.26 -20.63 -12.68
N ALA A 212 -7.34 -21.06 -13.95
CA ALA A 212 -7.16 -22.47 -14.32
C ALA A 212 -5.77 -23.01 -13.91
N MET A 213 -4.69 -22.24 -14.08
CA MET A 213 -3.37 -22.59 -13.56
C MET A 213 -3.37 -22.67 -12.02
N HIS A 214 -3.97 -21.69 -11.34
CA HIS A 214 -3.93 -21.58 -9.87
C HIS A 214 -4.64 -22.75 -9.19
N LEU A 215 -5.75 -23.22 -9.76
CA LEU A 215 -6.51 -24.39 -9.29
C LEU A 215 -5.79 -25.73 -9.51
N ARG A 216 -4.81 -25.77 -10.42
CA ARG A 216 -3.99 -26.97 -10.71
C ARG A 216 -2.74 -27.07 -9.83
N ILE A 217 -2.30 -25.99 -9.18
CA ILE A 217 -1.18 -26.00 -8.24
C ILE A 217 -1.56 -26.83 -7.00
N GLU A 218 -0.79 -27.88 -6.71
CA GLU A 218 -1.21 -28.92 -5.75
C GLU A 218 -1.36 -28.41 -4.31
N SER A 219 -0.62 -27.37 -3.88
CA SER A 219 -0.82 -26.74 -2.56
C SER A 219 -2.19 -26.06 -2.46
N HIS A 220 -2.60 -25.32 -3.48
CA HIS A 220 -3.92 -24.66 -3.50
C HIS A 220 -5.02 -25.69 -3.61
N ARG A 221 -4.83 -26.70 -4.47
CA ARG A 221 -5.75 -27.82 -4.63
C ARG A 221 -5.95 -28.58 -3.31
N ALA A 222 -4.89 -28.94 -2.61
CA ALA A 222 -4.99 -29.61 -1.31
C ALA A 222 -5.78 -28.78 -0.28
N ARG A 223 -5.51 -27.47 -0.21
CA ARG A 223 -6.23 -26.52 0.67
C ARG A 223 -7.71 -26.37 0.30
N LEU A 224 -8.03 -26.13 -0.98
CA LEU A 224 -9.40 -25.95 -1.46
C LEU A 224 -10.23 -27.24 -1.33
N LEU A 225 -9.63 -28.42 -1.55
CA LEU A 225 -10.32 -29.71 -1.40
C LEU A 225 -10.70 -30.04 0.05
N ALA A 226 -10.09 -29.36 1.04
CA ALA A 226 -10.45 -29.48 2.45
C ALA A 226 -11.77 -28.77 2.80
N SER A 227 -12.16 -27.71 2.08
CA SER A 227 -13.48 -27.10 2.20
C SER A 227 -14.48 -27.83 1.28
N PRO A 228 -15.57 -28.43 1.81
CA PRO A 228 -16.58 -29.09 0.98
C PRO A 228 -17.25 -28.16 -0.02
N ALA A 229 -17.43 -26.88 0.35
CA ALA A 229 -18.04 -25.85 -0.49
C ALA A 229 -17.07 -25.37 -1.58
N ALA A 230 -15.80 -25.11 -1.25
CA ALA A 230 -14.79 -24.73 -2.25
C ALA A 230 -14.54 -25.86 -3.25
N ARG A 231 -14.50 -27.12 -2.78
CA ARG A 231 -14.45 -28.31 -3.64
C ARG A 231 -15.65 -28.40 -4.61
N ALA A 232 -16.86 -28.11 -4.13
CA ALA A 232 -18.05 -28.15 -4.97
C ALA A 232 -18.05 -27.06 -6.06
N LEU A 233 -17.47 -25.89 -5.76
CA LEU A 233 -17.38 -24.75 -6.68
C LEU A 233 -16.26 -24.90 -7.71
N PHE A 234 -15.03 -25.15 -7.25
CA PHE A 234 -13.83 -25.13 -8.10
C PHE A 234 -13.40 -26.50 -8.63
N TYR A 235 -13.96 -27.59 -8.09
CA TYR A 235 -13.62 -28.96 -8.48
C TYR A 235 -14.84 -29.82 -8.85
N PRO A 236 -15.73 -29.36 -9.76
CA PRO A 236 -16.91 -30.12 -10.17
C PRO A 236 -16.53 -31.49 -10.74
N GLY A 237 -17.21 -32.55 -10.28
CA GLY A 237 -16.87 -33.93 -10.64
C GLY A 237 -15.48 -34.39 -10.17
N GLY A 238 -14.81 -33.65 -9.28
CA GLY A 238 -13.48 -33.94 -8.75
C GLY A 238 -12.31 -33.44 -9.62
N LYS A 239 -12.58 -32.69 -10.70
CA LYS A 239 -11.58 -32.06 -11.56
C LYS A 239 -11.59 -30.55 -11.37
N ALA A 240 -10.41 -29.92 -11.39
CA ALA A 240 -10.29 -28.47 -11.41
C ALA A 240 -11.01 -27.89 -12.64
N LEU A 241 -11.61 -26.71 -12.50
CA LEU A 241 -12.07 -25.91 -13.65
C LEU A 241 -10.88 -25.60 -14.59
N GLU A 242 -11.16 -25.64 -15.88
CA GLU A 242 -10.19 -25.38 -16.96
C GLU A 242 -10.46 -24.03 -17.65
N GLU A 243 -9.50 -23.53 -18.43
CA GLU A 243 -9.68 -22.29 -19.20
C GLU A 243 -10.89 -22.41 -20.15
N GLY A 244 -11.79 -21.44 -20.12
CA GLY A 244 -13.05 -21.45 -20.87
C GLY A 244 -14.22 -22.17 -20.20
N ASP A 245 -14.03 -22.83 -19.04
CA ASP A 245 -15.17 -23.33 -18.24
C ASP A 245 -16.00 -22.16 -17.70
N LEU A 246 -17.33 -22.30 -17.65
CA LEU A 246 -18.23 -21.27 -17.11
C LEU A 246 -18.37 -21.38 -15.58
N LEU A 247 -17.72 -20.49 -14.84
CA LEU A 247 -17.85 -20.41 -13.38
C LEU A 247 -19.07 -19.56 -13.01
N ARG A 248 -20.03 -20.17 -12.30
CA ARG A 248 -21.21 -19.51 -11.70
C ARG A 248 -21.16 -19.57 -10.19
N GLN A 249 -21.46 -18.45 -9.54
CA GLN A 249 -21.36 -18.27 -8.09
C GLN A 249 -22.72 -17.79 -7.51
N PRO A 250 -23.78 -18.62 -7.58
CA PRO A 250 -25.14 -18.21 -7.20
C PRO A 250 -25.30 -17.92 -5.70
N GLU A 251 -24.35 -18.36 -4.86
CA GLU A 251 -24.32 -18.02 -3.44
C GLU A 251 -23.75 -16.62 -3.21
N LEU A 252 -22.65 -16.30 -3.89
CA LEU A 252 -22.04 -14.97 -3.89
C LEU A 252 -22.97 -13.92 -4.50
N ALA A 253 -23.71 -14.28 -5.56
CA ALA A 253 -24.74 -13.43 -6.15
C ALA A 253 -25.78 -13.00 -5.10
N ARG A 254 -26.29 -13.92 -4.27
CA ARG A 254 -27.24 -13.60 -3.18
C ARG A 254 -26.63 -12.74 -2.08
N THR A 255 -25.35 -12.96 -1.76
CA THR A 255 -24.60 -12.11 -0.83
C THR A 255 -24.48 -10.69 -1.37
N LEU A 256 -24.15 -10.53 -2.66
CA LEU A 256 -24.08 -9.23 -3.34
C LEU A 256 -25.46 -8.57 -3.49
N GLU A 257 -26.53 -9.33 -3.72
CA GLU A 257 -27.92 -8.84 -3.73
C GLU A 257 -28.31 -8.26 -2.36
N ARG A 258 -27.96 -8.93 -1.26
CA ARG A 258 -28.16 -8.42 0.11
C ARG A 258 -27.32 -7.17 0.39
N TYR A 259 -26.06 -7.20 0.00
CA TYR A 259 -25.13 -6.08 0.16
C TYR A 259 -25.54 -4.84 -0.67
N ALA A 260 -26.12 -5.03 -1.86
CA ALA A 260 -26.76 -3.96 -2.64
C ALA A 260 -28.08 -3.49 -2.00
N ALA A 261 -28.83 -4.39 -1.37
CA ALA A 261 -30.11 -4.06 -0.75
C ALA A 261 -29.96 -3.21 0.52
N ASP A 262 -29.07 -3.65 1.41
CA ASP A 262 -28.99 -3.26 2.82
C ASP A 262 -27.64 -2.61 3.20
N GLY A 263 -26.67 -2.53 2.27
CA GLY A 263 -25.31 -2.07 2.57
C GLY A 263 -24.49 -3.11 3.35
N ALA A 264 -23.48 -2.66 4.10
CA ALA A 264 -22.63 -3.49 4.95
C ALA A 264 -23.42 -4.31 5.98
N ASP A 265 -24.57 -3.83 6.45
CA ASP A 265 -25.49 -4.59 7.32
C ASP A 265 -25.96 -5.90 6.66
N GLY A 266 -26.07 -5.94 5.32
CA GLY A 266 -26.36 -7.13 4.54
C GLY A 266 -25.26 -8.20 4.55
N PHE A 267 -24.07 -7.87 5.09
CA PHE A 267 -22.94 -8.77 5.29
C PHE A 267 -22.67 -9.05 6.79
N TYR A 268 -22.55 -8.00 7.61
CA TYR A 268 -22.22 -8.12 9.04
C TYR A 268 -23.40 -8.55 9.93
N SER A 269 -24.62 -8.61 9.38
CA SER A 269 -25.81 -9.10 10.07
C SER A 269 -26.61 -10.12 9.24
N GLY A 270 -27.60 -10.75 9.88
CA GLY A 270 -28.53 -11.67 9.23
C GLY A 270 -27.86 -12.93 8.63
N ASP A 271 -28.43 -13.44 7.53
CA ASP A 271 -28.05 -14.73 6.94
C ASP A 271 -26.56 -14.87 6.59
N VAL A 272 -25.89 -13.77 6.21
CA VAL A 272 -24.46 -13.80 5.84
C VAL A 272 -23.60 -13.95 7.09
N ALA A 273 -23.85 -13.15 8.13
CA ALA A 273 -23.18 -13.28 9.43
C ALA A 273 -23.42 -14.68 10.06
N GLU A 274 -24.65 -15.18 10.02
CA GLU A 274 -24.98 -16.54 10.45
C GLU A 274 -24.22 -17.61 9.66
N ALA A 275 -24.00 -17.41 8.36
CA ALA A 275 -23.21 -18.33 7.53
C ALA A 275 -21.72 -18.32 7.91
N ILE A 276 -21.13 -17.14 8.10
CA ILE A 276 -19.72 -16.97 8.54
C ILE A 276 -19.52 -17.67 9.89
N VAL A 277 -20.32 -17.32 10.91
CA VAL A 277 -20.13 -17.83 12.28
C VAL A 277 -20.41 -19.33 12.36
N ALA A 278 -21.39 -19.84 11.61
CA ALA A 278 -21.64 -21.28 11.53
C ALA A 278 -20.46 -22.05 10.94
N GLU A 279 -19.85 -21.56 9.85
CA GLU A 279 -18.69 -22.19 9.21
C GLU A 279 -17.45 -22.12 10.11
N ILE A 280 -17.10 -20.94 10.62
CA ILE A 280 -16.01 -20.74 11.59
C ILE A 280 -16.14 -21.72 12.76
N ARG A 281 -17.32 -21.79 13.38
CA ARG A 281 -17.58 -22.67 14.52
C ARG A 281 -17.51 -24.15 14.16
N ALA A 282 -17.97 -24.55 12.97
CA ALA A 282 -17.93 -25.93 12.51
C ALA A 282 -16.49 -26.44 12.34
N GLY A 283 -15.56 -25.56 11.92
CA GLY A 283 -14.13 -25.85 11.82
C GLY A 283 -13.31 -25.59 13.08
N GLY A 284 -13.94 -25.23 14.21
CA GLY A 284 -13.24 -24.96 15.48
C GLY A 284 -12.56 -23.60 15.58
N GLY A 285 -12.86 -22.67 14.66
CA GLY A 285 -12.46 -21.28 14.73
C GLY A 285 -13.17 -20.48 15.82
N VAL A 286 -12.71 -19.24 16.05
CA VAL A 286 -13.10 -18.46 17.24
C VAL A 286 -13.89 -17.17 16.98
N MET A 287 -13.96 -16.70 15.74
CA MET A 287 -14.77 -15.52 15.36
C MET A 287 -16.26 -15.73 15.64
N ASP A 288 -16.92 -14.71 16.19
CA ASP A 288 -18.36 -14.74 16.50
C ASP A 288 -19.11 -13.50 15.98
N HIS A 289 -20.42 -13.44 16.23
CA HIS A 289 -21.29 -12.34 15.79
C HIS A 289 -20.90 -10.98 16.37
N GLN A 290 -20.30 -10.95 17.57
CA GLN A 290 -19.83 -9.70 18.14
C GLN A 290 -18.58 -9.22 17.40
N ASP A 291 -17.68 -10.13 17.01
CA ASP A 291 -16.51 -9.75 16.20
C ASP A 291 -16.91 -9.15 14.85
N LEU A 292 -17.99 -9.65 14.23
CA LEU A 292 -18.57 -9.07 13.01
C LEU A 292 -19.27 -7.73 13.26
N GLY A 293 -20.08 -7.63 14.32
CA GLY A 293 -20.86 -6.42 14.64
C GLY A 293 -20.03 -5.25 15.20
N ASP A 294 -18.86 -5.53 15.79
CA ASP A 294 -17.93 -4.52 16.30
C ASP A 294 -16.93 -4.02 15.21
N TYR A 295 -16.99 -4.54 13.97
CA TYR A 295 -16.06 -4.17 12.89
C TYR A 295 -16.43 -2.85 12.20
N HIS A 296 -15.46 -1.94 12.06
CA HIS A 296 -15.53 -0.76 11.20
C HIS A 296 -14.18 -0.41 10.57
N SER A 297 -14.19 0.15 9.37
CA SER A 297 -13.01 0.75 8.72
C SER A 297 -12.59 2.08 9.35
N ARG A 298 -11.34 2.50 9.11
CA ARG A 298 -10.71 3.69 9.70
C ARG A 298 -10.32 4.71 8.65
N TRP A 299 -10.89 5.91 8.74
CA TRP A 299 -10.45 7.07 7.97
C TRP A 299 -9.22 7.72 8.61
N MET A 300 -8.17 7.89 7.81
CA MET A 300 -6.87 8.43 8.24
C MET A 300 -6.40 9.53 7.30
N ARG A 301 -5.46 10.35 7.77
CA ARG A 301 -4.68 11.21 6.86
C ARG A 301 -3.57 10.38 6.21
N PRO A 302 -3.40 10.47 4.88
CA PRO A 302 -2.33 9.76 4.20
C PRO A 302 -0.97 10.31 4.63
N LEU A 303 0.07 9.49 4.51
CA LEU A 303 1.44 10.00 4.59
C LEU A 303 1.74 10.80 3.32
N GLN A 304 2.47 11.89 3.50
CA GLN A 304 2.96 12.71 2.41
C GLN A 304 4.47 12.88 2.53
N GLY A 305 5.16 12.82 1.41
CA GLY A 305 6.57 13.19 1.30
C GLY A 305 6.89 13.76 -0.08
N THR A 306 8.15 14.08 -0.31
CA THR A 306 8.62 14.64 -1.58
C THR A 306 9.83 13.90 -2.10
N PHE A 307 9.85 13.62 -3.40
CA PHE A 307 10.98 13.01 -4.09
C PHE A 307 11.11 13.66 -5.46
N ARG A 308 12.31 14.12 -5.84
CA ARG A 308 12.58 14.73 -7.16
C ARG A 308 11.64 15.90 -7.53
N GLY A 309 11.20 16.67 -6.52
CA GLY A 309 10.25 17.78 -6.69
C GLY A 309 8.77 17.35 -6.79
N GLN A 310 8.49 16.06 -6.98
CA GLN A 310 7.14 15.50 -6.95
C GLN A 310 6.71 15.24 -5.50
N ARG A 311 5.40 15.29 -5.25
CA ARG A 311 4.77 14.92 -3.97
C ARG A 311 4.24 13.49 -4.05
N LEU A 312 4.58 12.68 -3.06
CA LEU A 312 4.12 11.31 -2.92
C LEU A 312 3.04 11.28 -1.84
N ILE A 313 1.86 10.73 -2.15
CA ILE A 313 0.75 10.51 -1.22
C ILE A 313 0.56 9.00 -1.08
N THR A 314 0.68 8.46 0.13
CA THR A 314 0.72 7.01 0.38
C THR A 314 0.14 6.63 1.75
N MET A 315 0.02 5.34 2.05
CA MET A 315 -0.67 4.85 3.26
C MET A 315 0.14 4.98 4.56
N PRO A 316 -0.50 5.37 5.68
CA PRO A 316 0.07 5.23 7.02
C PRO A 316 -0.06 3.78 7.56
N PRO A 317 0.58 3.49 8.71
CA PRO A 317 0.32 2.27 9.50
C PRO A 317 -1.18 2.05 9.74
N PRO A 318 -1.70 0.81 9.67
CA PRO A 318 -0.98 -0.48 9.70
C PRO A 318 -0.39 -0.95 8.37
N SER A 319 -0.40 -0.14 7.30
CA SER A 319 0.51 -0.39 6.18
C SER A 319 1.94 0.05 6.53
N SER A 320 2.90 -0.84 6.32
CA SER A 320 4.33 -0.51 6.30
C SER A 320 4.78 0.17 5.01
N GLY A 321 4.02 -0.02 3.92
CA GLY A 321 4.39 0.34 2.56
C GLY A 321 4.74 1.81 2.40
N GLY A 322 3.85 2.69 2.85
CA GLY A 322 4.05 4.14 2.70
C GLY A 322 5.19 4.70 3.56
N VAL A 323 5.46 4.12 4.73
CA VAL A 323 6.62 4.50 5.55
C VAL A 323 7.91 4.13 4.83
N LEU A 324 8.00 2.90 4.33
CA LEU A 324 9.21 2.42 3.65
C LEU A 324 9.44 3.11 2.30
N LEU A 325 8.37 3.35 1.51
CA LEU A 325 8.43 4.13 0.28
C LEU A 325 9.07 5.50 0.52
N LEU A 326 8.53 6.28 1.45
CA LEU A 326 9.03 7.62 1.75
C LEU A 326 10.45 7.59 2.35
N GLN A 327 10.75 6.61 3.20
CA GLN A 327 12.05 6.47 3.84
C GLN A 327 13.15 6.09 2.85
N VAL A 328 12.93 5.06 2.03
CA VAL A 328 13.89 4.56 1.04
C VAL A 328 14.15 5.62 -0.02
N LEU A 329 13.11 6.26 -0.56
CA LEU A 329 13.27 7.33 -1.53
C LEU A 329 14.01 8.54 -0.94
N ALA A 330 13.71 8.94 0.31
CA ALA A 330 14.44 10.02 0.97
C ALA A 330 15.92 9.68 1.25
N VAL A 331 16.26 8.42 1.56
CA VAL A 331 17.67 7.96 1.64
C VAL A 331 18.33 8.08 0.26
N LEU A 332 17.69 7.53 -0.77
CA LEU A 332 18.20 7.49 -2.15
C LEU A 332 18.35 8.88 -2.79
N ASP A 333 17.51 9.85 -2.42
CA ASP A 333 17.53 11.19 -3.02
C ASP A 333 18.83 11.97 -2.77
N GLY A 334 19.58 11.61 -1.72
CA GLY A 334 20.90 12.19 -1.42
C GLY A 334 22.08 11.46 -2.04
N PHE A 335 21.87 10.41 -2.85
CA PHE A 335 22.92 9.81 -3.67
C PHE A 335 22.97 10.47 -5.06
N PRO A 336 24.13 10.50 -5.73
CA PRO A 336 24.32 11.15 -7.02
C PRO A 336 23.77 10.30 -8.18
N LEU A 337 22.52 9.84 -8.09
CA LEU A 337 21.88 8.95 -9.06
C LEU A 337 21.92 9.49 -10.50
N ASP A 338 21.78 10.80 -10.69
CA ASP A 338 21.90 11.43 -12.01
C ASP A 338 23.30 11.35 -12.59
N ALA A 339 24.34 11.50 -11.75
CA ALA A 339 25.73 11.44 -12.19
C ALA A 339 26.12 10.00 -12.53
N GLU A 340 25.66 9.02 -11.76
CA GLU A 340 25.78 7.60 -12.12
C GLU A 340 25.06 7.32 -13.45
N ARG A 341 23.80 7.75 -13.59
CA ARG A 341 23.00 7.61 -14.82
C ARG A 341 23.71 8.19 -16.05
N GLN A 342 24.27 9.40 -15.93
CA GLN A 342 25.03 10.04 -16.99
C GLN A 342 26.34 9.30 -17.29
N THR A 343 27.05 8.82 -16.25
CA THR A 343 28.30 8.06 -16.42
C THR A 343 28.08 6.75 -17.15
N VAL A 344 27.03 5.99 -16.80
CA VAL A 344 26.68 4.74 -17.47
C VAL A 344 26.28 4.97 -18.93
N ARG A 345 25.45 6.00 -19.20
CA ARG A 345 25.07 6.36 -20.58
C ARG A 345 26.27 6.77 -21.44
N ALA A 346 27.15 7.62 -20.92
CA ALA A 346 28.36 8.06 -21.63
C ALA A 346 29.36 6.91 -21.88
N GLY A 347 29.41 5.91 -21.00
CA GLY A 347 30.16 4.68 -21.22
C GLY A 347 29.60 3.87 -22.39
N ALA A 348 28.29 3.64 -22.40
CA ALA A 348 27.62 2.85 -23.44
C ALA A 348 27.72 3.49 -24.85
N GLU A 349 27.67 4.82 -24.97
CA GLU A 349 27.85 5.53 -26.25
C GLU A 349 29.26 5.36 -26.87
N SER A 350 30.23 4.86 -26.11
CA SER A 350 31.59 4.57 -26.59
C SER A 350 31.76 3.14 -27.14
N GLU A 351 30.86 2.21 -26.80
CA GLU A 351 30.83 0.81 -27.27
C GLU A 351 29.79 0.63 -28.39
N ARG A 352 30.05 1.23 -29.56
CA ARG A 352 29.06 1.50 -30.63
C ARG A 352 28.47 0.30 -31.40
N ASP A 353 28.79 -0.94 -31.02
CA ASP A 353 28.42 -2.12 -31.81
C ASP A 353 27.17 -2.88 -31.28
N ASP A 354 26.71 -2.61 -30.05
CA ASP A 354 25.54 -3.27 -29.44
C ASP A 354 24.40 -2.25 -29.14
N GLU A 355 23.52 -1.94 -30.10
CA GLU A 355 22.30 -1.13 -29.86
C GLU A 355 21.40 -1.76 -28.76
N GLU A 356 21.44 -3.09 -28.63
CA GLU A 356 20.71 -3.87 -27.62
C GLU A 356 21.22 -3.60 -26.18
N ARG A 357 22.53 -3.37 -25.99
CA ARG A 357 23.09 -2.92 -24.70
C ARG A 357 22.63 -1.51 -24.32
N LEU A 358 22.51 -0.62 -25.32
CA LEU A 358 22.11 0.76 -25.11
C LEU A 358 20.65 0.85 -24.64
N ALA A 359 19.78 0.02 -25.22
CA ALA A 359 18.36 -0.07 -24.85
C ALA A 359 18.13 -0.63 -23.43
N LEU A 360 18.87 -1.66 -23.02
CA LEU A 360 18.58 -2.40 -21.78
C LEU A 360 19.04 -1.71 -20.49
N SER A 361 20.06 -0.85 -20.52
CA SER A 361 20.60 -0.28 -19.27
C SER A 361 19.84 0.93 -18.76
N VAL A 362 19.25 1.77 -19.61
CA VAL A 362 18.69 3.12 -19.30
C VAL A 362 19.57 4.05 -18.44
N GLY A 363 20.85 3.70 -18.22
CA GLY A 363 21.76 4.34 -17.27
C GLY A 363 21.79 3.74 -15.84
N LEU A 364 21.09 2.65 -15.57
CA LEU A 364 21.16 1.91 -14.29
C LEU A 364 22.47 1.10 -14.20
N GLY A 365 23.38 1.56 -13.34
CA GLY A 365 24.64 0.87 -13.03
C GLY A 365 24.60 0.08 -11.72
N SER A 366 25.55 -0.84 -11.54
CA SER A 366 25.67 -1.68 -10.33
C SER A 366 25.80 -0.88 -9.04
N ARG A 367 26.39 0.32 -9.07
CA ARG A 367 26.52 1.20 -7.90
C ARG A 367 25.17 1.79 -7.46
N ALA A 368 24.32 2.18 -8.41
CA ALA A 368 22.97 2.64 -8.11
C ALA A 368 22.11 1.51 -7.52
N LEU A 369 22.17 0.33 -8.13
CA LEU A 369 21.47 -0.87 -7.63
C LEU A 369 21.96 -1.31 -6.25
N HIS A 370 23.27 -1.20 -5.97
CA HIS A 370 23.83 -1.42 -4.63
C HIS A 370 23.17 -0.48 -3.59
N TRP A 371 23.05 0.82 -3.89
CA TRP A 371 22.37 1.76 -2.99
C TRP A 371 20.88 1.44 -2.83
N TRP A 372 20.19 0.99 -3.88
CA TRP A 372 18.79 0.54 -3.80
C TRP A 372 18.66 -0.63 -2.82
N ILE A 373 19.48 -1.67 -3.00
CA ILE A 373 19.48 -2.88 -2.17
C ILE A 373 19.76 -2.52 -0.70
N GLU A 374 20.78 -1.72 -0.40
CA GLU A 374 21.10 -1.36 0.99
C GLU A 374 20.04 -0.46 1.62
N ALA A 375 19.46 0.49 0.87
CA ALA A 375 18.36 1.32 1.35
C ALA A 375 17.12 0.47 1.69
N LEU A 376 16.78 -0.51 0.84
CA LEU A 376 15.72 -1.48 1.11
C LEU A 376 16.01 -2.33 2.37
N ARG A 377 17.23 -2.87 2.53
CA ARG A 377 17.61 -3.65 3.75
C ARG A 377 17.38 -2.84 5.03
N MET A 378 17.71 -1.55 5.03
CA MET A 378 17.50 -0.71 6.22
C MET A 378 16.02 -0.38 6.45
N GLY A 379 15.27 -0.08 5.39
CA GLY A 379 13.82 0.19 5.52
C GLY A 379 13.05 -1.03 6.04
N PHE A 380 13.40 -2.24 5.59
CA PHE A 380 12.81 -3.47 6.10
C PHE A 380 13.31 -3.86 7.51
N ALA A 381 14.50 -3.44 7.94
CA ALA A 381 14.91 -3.56 9.33
C ALA A 381 14.07 -2.64 10.24
N ASP A 382 13.85 -1.39 9.83
CA ASP A 382 12.96 -0.45 10.55
C ASP A 382 11.51 -0.96 10.56
N ARG A 383 11.03 -1.56 9.46
CA ARG A 383 9.73 -2.26 9.38
C ARG A 383 9.59 -3.30 10.50
N ALA A 384 10.53 -4.24 10.54
CA ALA A 384 10.50 -5.38 11.46
C ALA A 384 10.55 -4.95 12.93
N GLN A 385 11.27 -3.87 13.24
CA GLN A 385 11.42 -3.38 14.60
C GLN A 385 10.23 -2.54 15.07
N HIS A 386 9.70 -1.64 14.24
CA HIS A 386 8.88 -0.51 14.69
C HIS A 386 7.44 -0.44 14.20
N LEU A 387 7.06 -1.21 13.17
CA LEU A 387 5.75 -1.04 12.52
C LEU A 387 4.74 -2.10 12.98
N GLY A 388 3.47 -1.71 13.01
CA GLY A 388 2.32 -2.49 13.49
C GLY A 388 1.05 -1.64 13.42
N ASP A 389 -0.05 -2.10 14.05
CA ASP A 389 -1.26 -1.28 14.23
C ASP A 389 -1.04 -0.24 15.34
N PRO A 390 -1.05 1.08 15.04
CA PRO A 390 -0.74 2.11 16.03
C PRO A 390 -1.86 2.25 17.07
N ASP A 391 -1.51 2.11 18.34
CA ASP A 391 -2.38 2.40 19.49
C ASP A 391 -1.62 3.20 20.58
N GLU A 392 -2.27 3.54 21.69
CA GLU A 392 -1.64 4.31 22.78
C GLU A 392 -0.48 3.58 23.48
N GLN A 393 -0.46 2.24 23.42
CA GLN A 393 0.54 1.38 24.03
C GLN A 393 1.68 1.05 23.05
N HIS A 394 1.36 0.96 21.75
CA HIS A 394 2.28 0.64 20.65
C HIS A 394 2.31 1.76 19.58
N PRO A 395 2.78 2.97 19.91
CA PRO A 395 2.83 4.07 18.96
C PRO A 395 3.91 3.85 17.90
N VAL A 396 3.53 3.93 16.63
CA VAL A 396 4.48 3.81 15.50
C VAL A 396 5.24 5.14 15.30
N PRO A 397 6.59 5.17 15.36
CA PRO A 397 7.38 6.40 15.40
C PRO A 397 7.62 7.04 14.02
N VAL A 398 6.59 7.13 13.17
CA VAL A 398 6.68 7.59 11.75
C VAL A 398 7.46 8.90 11.60
N LYS A 399 7.21 9.89 12.48
CA LYS A 399 7.90 11.20 12.42
C LYS A 399 9.41 11.10 12.68
N ALA A 400 9.87 10.11 13.44
CA ALA A 400 11.29 9.88 13.68
C ALA A 400 11.92 9.13 12.49
N LEU A 401 11.26 8.07 12.01
CA LEU A 401 11.70 7.25 10.87
C LEU A 401 11.80 8.05 9.55
N LEU A 402 11.01 9.11 9.40
CA LEU A 402 11.04 10.04 8.26
C LEU A 402 11.77 11.37 8.57
N SER A 403 12.44 11.50 9.72
CA SER A 403 13.17 12.72 10.08
C SER A 403 14.46 12.87 9.27
N SER A 404 14.84 14.10 8.90
CA SER A 404 16.07 14.38 8.16
C SER A 404 17.33 13.82 8.84
N ALA A 405 17.33 13.75 10.18
CA ALA A 405 18.41 13.17 10.97
C ALA A 405 18.52 11.65 10.77
N TRP A 406 17.41 10.92 10.88
CA TRP A 406 17.38 9.47 10.67
C TRP A 406 17.69 9.08 9.22
N ILE A 407 17.13 9.82 8.26
CA ILE A 407 17.42 9.63 6.83
C ILE A 407 18.91 9.87 6.55
N ALA A 408 19.53 10.89 7.16
CA ALA A 408 20.96 11.13 7.03
C ALA A 408 21.79 10.00 7.68
N GLU A 409 21.42 9.54 8.87
CA GLU A 409 22.09 8.42 9.56
C GLU A 409 22.06 7.15 8.69
N ARG A 410 20.87 6.73 8.24
CA ARG A 410 20.68 5.58 7.34
C ARG A 410 21.48 5.74 6.04
N ARG A 411 21.48 6.93 5.43
CA ARG A 411 22.30 7.21 4.23
C ARG A 411 23.79 7.06 4.50
N THR A 412 24.30 7.55 5.63
CA THR A 412 25.73 7.44 5.99
C THR A 412 26.19 6.03 6.36
N SER A 413 25.27 5.13 6.69
CA SER A 413 25.59 3.70 6.92
C SER A 413 25.70 2.86 5.64
N ILE A 414 25.34 3.38 4.47
CA ILE A 414 25.57 2.71 3.18
C ILE A 414 27.01 2.96 2.75
N GLY A 415 27.81 1.89 2.64
CA GLY A 415 29.17 1.93 2.12
C GLY A 415 29.24 1.81 0.59
N GLU A 416 30.37 1.32 0.09
CA GLU A 416 30.53 0.86 -1.31
C GLU A 416 30.42 -0.68 -1.44
N ARG A 417 30.24 -1.37 -0.31
CA ARG A 417 30.07 -2.83 -0.22
C ARG A 417 28.86 -3.14 0.66
N ALA A 418 28.22 -4.28 0.41
CA ALA A 418 27.09 -4.75 1.20
C ALA A 418 27.46 -4.83 2.69
N ASN A 419 26.61 -4.26 3.56
CA ASN A 419 26.85 -4.22 4.99
C ASN A 419 26.68 -5.64 5.61
N PRO A 420 27.71 -6.19 6.29
CA PRO A 420 27.65 -7.52 6.90
C PRO A 420 27.11 -7.53 8.35
N ASP A 421 27.06 -6.38 9.04
CA ASP A 421 26.62 -6.29 10.44
C ASP A 421 25.10 -6.38 10.61
N VAL A 422 24.41 -6.62 9.49
CA VAL A 422 23.01 -6.90 9.32
C VAL A 422 22.72 -8.35 9.78
N GLN A 423 22.93 -8.62 11.08
CA GLN A 423 23.03 -9.97 11.67
C GLN A 423 21.91 -10.95 11.24
N PRO A 424 22.23 -12.12 10.67
CA PRO A 424 21.24 -13.13 10.27
C PRO A 424 21.02 -14.22 11.34
N TRP A 425 19.77 -14.59 11.62
CA TRP A 425 19.38 -16.00 11.87
C TRP A 425 17.85 -16.21 12.03
N VAL A 426 17.21 -16.82 11.01
CA VAL A 426 16.08 -17.77 11.13
C VAL A 426 16.13 -18.66 9.86
N PRO A 427 15.81 -19.97 9.90
CA PRO A 427 15.61 -20.74 8.66
C PRO A 427 14.55 -20.09 7.75
N THR A 428 14.85 -19.99 6.45
CA THR A 428 13.92 -19.50 5.44
C THR A 428 12.65 -20.35 5.44
N PRO A 429 11.47 -19.78 5.67
CA PRO A 429 10.24 -20.52 5.53
C PRO A 429 9.96 -20.87 4.06
N ARG A 430 9.02 -21.78 3.83
CA ARG A 430 8.44 -21.97 2.49
C ARG A 430 7.70 -20.68 2.13
N GLU A 431 7.93 -20.14 0.94
CA GLU A 431 7.23 -18.93 0.50
C GLU A 431 5.72 -19.18 0.44
N ALA A 432 4.97 -18.26 1.04
CA ALA A 432 3.60 -17.95 0.63
C ALA A 432 3.54 -17.70 -0.88
N GLY A 433 2.35 -17.80 -1.45
CA GLY A 433 2.16 -17.14 -2.73
C GLY A 433 2.13 -15.61 -2.56
N ASP A 434 2.48 -14.90 -3.63
CA ASP A 434 2.47 -13.45 -3.73
C ASP A 434 1.05 -12.91 -3.97
N GLU A 435 0.21 -12.85 -2.92
CA GLU A 435 -1.22 -12.55 -3.11
C GLU A 435 -1.79 -11.32 -2.41
N THR A 436 -2.63 -10.67 -3.20
CA THR A 436 -3.27 -9.36 -3.09
C THR A 436 -3.82 -9.10 -4.52
N THR A 437 -4.71 -8.13 -4.69
CA THR A 437 -4.98 -7.49 -5.99
C THR A 437 -4.85 -5.98 -5.84
N HIS A 438 -4.35 -5.30 -6.88
CA HIS A 438 -4.32 -3.84 -6.94
C HIS A 438 -5.23 -3.34 -8.05
N LEU A 439 -5.78 -2.14 -7.88
CA LEU A 439 -6.40 -1.38 -8.94
C LEU A 439 -6.07 0.11 -8.80
N SER A 440 -5.83 0.74 -9.94
CA SER A 440 -5.62 2.17 -10.09
C SER A 440 -6.74 2.74 -10.95
N VAL A 441 -7.32 3.85 -10.51
CA VAL A 441 -8.38 4.58 -11.22
C VAL A 441 -8.06 6.06 -11.22
N LEU A 442 -8.25 6.69 -12.37
CA LEU A 442 -8.27 8.13 -12.56
C LEU A 442 -9.60 8.48 -13.27
N ASP A 443 -10.35 9.47 -12.79
CA ASP A 443 -11.53 9.95 -13.51
C ASP A 443 -11.23 11.19 -14.37
N ARG A 444 -12.16 11.56 -15.25
CA ARG A 444 -12.05 12.73 -16.13
C ARG A 444 -12.03 14.09 -15.40
N ASP A 445 -12.36 14.12 -14.11
CA ASP A 445 -12.23 15.30 -13.26
C ASP A 445 -10.84 15.32 -12.56
N GLY A 446 -10.00 14.33 -12.83
CA GLY A 446 -8.64 14.17 -12.32
C GLY A 446 -8.54 13.60 -10.92
N ASN A 447 -9.63 13.10 -10.32
CA ASN A 447 -9.55 12.44 -9.02
C ASN A 447 -8.97 11.03 -9.21
N ALA A 448 -8.17 10.61 -8.24
CA ALA A 448 -7.51 9.32 -8.26
C ALA A 448 -7.92 8.44 -7.08
N VAL A 449 -8.08 7.14 -7.38
CA VAL A 449 -8.10 6.08 -6.38
C VAL A 449 -6.99 5.08 -6.69
N SER A 450 -6.12 4.87 -5.71
CA SER A 450 -5.20 3.73 -5.67
C SER A 450 -5.66 2.82 -4.54
N MET A 451 -6.09 1.59 -4.87
CA MET A 451 -6.70 0.68 -3.91
C MET A 451 -6.13 -0.74 -4.01
N THR A 452 -5.79 -1.29 -2.86
CA THR A 452 -5.18 -2.61 -2.73
C THR A 452 -6.04 -3.45 -1.78
N THR A 453 -6.45 -4.65 -2.21
CA THR A 453 -7.30 -5.57 -1.44
C THR A 453 -6.73 -6.98 -1.46
N THR A 454 -6.95 -7.77 -0.42
CA THR A 454 -6.39 -9.12 -0.32
C THR A 454 -7.23 -10.04 0.56
N ILE A 455 -6.93 -11.34 0.50
CA ILE A 455 -7.35 -12.39 1.44
C ILE A 455 -6.12 -13.05 2.09
N ASN A 456 -5.01 -12.31 2.21
CA ASN A 456 -3.65 -12.80 2.31
C ASN A 456 -3.26 -13.68 1.11
N SER A 457 -3.07 -14.99 1.29
CA SER A 457 -2.56 -15.91 0.25
C SER A 457 -3.62 -16.27 -0.82
N LEU A 458 -3.21 -16.94 -1.92
CA LEU A 458 -4.10 -17.41 -3.00
C LEU A 458 -5.22 -18.24 -2.39
N PHE A 459 -6.48 -17.84 -2.56
CA PHE A 459 -7.65 -18.48 -1.96
C PHE A 459 -7.73 -18.44 -0.42
N GLY A 460 -6.91 -17.60 0.22
CA GLY A 460 -6.91 -17.34 1.66
C GLY A 460 -6.69 -18.59 2.52
N SER A 461 -7.51 -18.73 3.55
CA SER A 461 -7.58 -19.93 4.42
C SER A 461 -8.02 -21.21 3.70
N GLY A 462 -8.53 -21.12 2.48
CA GLY A 462 -9.21 -22.19 1.75
C GLY A 462 -10.67 -22.42 2.14
N VAL A 463 -11.17 -21.71 3.15
CA VAL A 463 -12.54 -21.86 3.66
C VAL A 463 -13.50 -21.02 2.80
N LEU A 464 -14.29 -21.67 1.95
CA LEU A 464 -15.44 -21.05 1.29
C LEU A 464 -16.65 -21.13 2.21
N VAL A 465 -17.28 -19.99 2.52
CA VAL A 465 -18.44 -19.91 3.42
C VAL A 465 -19.70 -20.46 2.71
N PRO A 466 -20.26 -21.61 3.14
CA PRO A 466 -21.45 -22.19 2.50
C PRO A 466 -22.67 -21.29 2.71
N ARG A 467 -23.53 -21.20 1.69
CA ARG A 467 -24.69 -20.30 1.57
C ARG A 467 -24.36 -18.84 1.25
N ALA A 468 -23.12 -18.39 1.50
CA ALA A 468 -22.66 -17.01 1.26
C ALA A 468 -21.66 -16.88 0.09
N GLY A 469 -20.92 -17.95 -0.25
CA GLY A 469 -20.23 -18.08 -1.54
C GLY A 469 -18.88 -17.37 -1.71
N PHE A 470 -18.24 -16.92 -0.62
CA PHE A 470 -16.93 -16.27 -0.67
C PHE A 470 -15.86 -16.98 0.17
N LEU A 471 -14.58 -16.75 -0.15
CA LEU A 471 -13.44 -17.32 0.58
C LEU A 471 -13.03 -16.41 1.72
N LEU A 472 -12.67 -17.01 2.87
CA LEU A 472 -12.14 -16.29 4.02
C LEU A 472 -10.61 -16.13 3.94
N ASN A 473 -10.11 -14.96 4.31
CA ASN A 473 -8.68 -14.64 4.41
C ASN A 473 -7.89 -15.57 5.34
N ASN A 474 -6.55 -15.55 5.22
CA ASN A 474 -5.62 -16.08 6.21
C ASN A 474 -4.75 -14.97 6.83
N GLU A 475 -5.36 -13.82 7.13
CA GLU A 475 -4.63 -12.60 7.46
C GLU A 475 -4.02 -12.59 8.88
N MET A 476 -4.42 -13.53 9.74
CA MET A 476 -3.82 -13.66 11.07
C MET A 476 -2.36 -14.13 11.04
N ASP A 477 -1.88 -14.62 9.89
CA ASP A 477 -0.46 -14.93 9.68
C ASP A 477 0.44 -13.68 9.60
N ASP A 478 -0.08 -12.53 9.17
CA ASP A 478 0.70 -11.28 9.13
C ASP A 478 1.03 -10.72 10.54
N PHE A 479 0.47 -11.30 11.61
CA PHE A 479 0.88 -10.99 12.98
C PHE A 479 2.16 -11.72 13.42
N SER A 480 2.94 -11.09 14.28
CA SER A 480 3.93 -11.79 15.08
C SER A 480 3.23 -12.61 16.17
N ILE A 481 3.04 -13.91 15.89
CA ILE A 481 2.53 -14.89 16.88
C ILE A 481 3.54 -15.06 18.03
N VAL A 482 4.83 -15.12 17.69
CA VAL A 482 5.96 -15.09 18.63
C VAL A 482 7.02 -14.13 18.07
N PRO A 483 7.47 -13.11 18.83
CA PRO A 483 8.50 -12.19 18.39
C PRO A 483 9.76 -12.89 17.88
N GLY A 484 10.27 -12.44 16.74
CA GLY A 484 11.44 -13.05 16.08
C GLY A 484 11.13 -14.26 15.18
N VAL A 485 9.91 -14.83 15.22
CA VAL A 485 9.48 -15.89 14.29
C VAL A 485 8.85 -15.25 13.03
N PRO A 486 9.23 -15.65 11.81
CA PRO A 486 8.75 -15.05 10.57
C PRO A 486 7.42 -15.62 10.08
N ASN A 487 6.61 -14.77 9.43
CA ASN A 487 5.35 -15.12 8.78
C ASN A 487 5.54 -15.87 7.43
N ASP A 488 4.49 -16.00 6.62
CA ASP A 488 4.52 -16.73 5.33
C ASP A 488 5.38 -16.11 4.24
N TYR A 489 5.65 -14.82 4.36
CA TYR A 489 6.56 -14.06 3.50
C TYR A 489 8.00 -13.98 4.04
N GLY A 490 8.32 -14.71 5.12
CA GLY A 490 9.64 -14.64 5.76
C GLY A 490 9.89 -13.36 6.55
N LEU A 491 8.87 -12.52 6.76
CA LEU A 491 8.99 -11.23 7.44
C LEU A 491 9.02 -11.45 8.95
N VAL A 492 10.08 -10.97 9.60
CA VAL A 492 10.21 -11.00 11.05
C VAL A 492 9.47 -9.82 11.68
N GLY A 493 8.66 -10.09 12.70
CA GLY A 493 7.96 -9.07 13.49
C GLY A 493 8.49 -8.96 14.93
N SER A 494 8.32 -7.77 15.52
CA SER A 494 8.52 -7.49 16.94
C SER A 494 7.17 -7.45 17.70
N GLU A 495 7.22 -7.16 19.00
CA GLU A 495 6.05 -6.88 19.85
C GLU A 495 5.11 -5.81 19.25
N ALA A 496 5.64 -4.86 18.46
CA ALA A 496 4.85 -3.82 17.79
C ALA A 496 3.74 -4.41 16.90
N ASN A 497 3.98 -5.59 16.31
CA ASN A 497 3.04 -6.33 15.48
C ASN A 497 2.60 -7.65 16.15
N GLN A 498 2.57 -7.72 17.48
CA GLN A 498 2.05 -8.90 18.17
C GLN A 498 0.53 -9.04 17.98
N LEU A 499 0.07 -10.28 17.77
CA LEU A 499 -1.34 -10.65 17.77
C LEU A 499 -2.01 -10.20 19.08
N ALA A 500 -3.05 -9.38 18.97
CA ALA A 500 -3.95 -9.09 20.09
C ALA A 500 -5.39 -8.84 19.59
N PRO A 501 -6.42 -9.21 20.38
CA PRO A 501 -7.83 -8.92 20.12
C PRO A 501 -8.10 -7.52 19.54
N GLY A 502 -8.81 -7.46 18.41
CA GLY A 502 -9.25 -6.21 17.77
C GLY A 502 -8.17 -5.41 17.03
N ARG A 503 -6.87 -5.75 17.16
CA ARG A 503 -5.81 -5.13 16.34
C ARG A 503 -5.88 -5.60 14.90
N ARG A 504 -5.28 -4.83 13.99
CA ARG A 504 -5.05 -5.20 12.58
C ARG A 504 -3.61 -5.71 12.38
N PRO A 505 -3.38 -6.69 11.50
CA PRO A 505 -2.04 -7.17 11.20
C PRO A 505 -1.28 -6.21 10.26
N LEU A 506 0.04 -6.08 10.48
CA LEU A 506 0.94 -5.22 9.68
C LEU A 506 1.02 -5.68 8.23
N SER A 507 0.61 -4.81 7.31
CA SER A 507 0.60 -5.10 5.87
C SER A 507 1.76 -4.49 5.11
N SER A 508 2.02 -4.99 3.90
CA SER A 508 2.99 -4.46 2.93
C SER A 508 2.33 -3.73 1.75
N MET A 509 1.00 -3.64 1.71
CA MET A 509 0.24 -2.96 0.65
C MET A 509 0.63 -1.48 0.52
N THR A 510 1.09 -1.06 -0.67
CA THR A 510 1.63 0.29 -0.92
C THR A 510 0.87 1.04 -2.04
N PRO A 511 -0.47 1.22 -1.94
CA PRO A 511 -1.16 2.11 -2.86
C PRO A 511 -0.57 3.52 -2.72
N THR A 512 -0.37 4.20 -3.84
CA THR A 512 0.40 5.45 -3.94
C THR A 512 -0.13 6.32 -5.07
N VAL A 513 -0.16 7.62 -4.84
CA VAL A 513 -0.45 8.63 -5.86
C VAL A 513 0.69 9.64 -5.89
N VAL A 514 1.19 9.97 -7.09
CA VAL A 514 2.18 11.01 -7.33
C VAL A 514 1.47 12.24 -7.85
N VAL A 515 1.81 13.38 -7.26
CA VAL A 515 1.24 14.69 -7.54
C VAL A 515 2.37 15.66 -7.85
N ASP A 516 2.23 16.46 -8.91
CA ASP A 516 3.27 17.40 -9.31
C ASP A 516 3.35 18.66 -8.43
N GLY A 517 4.31 19.53 -8.77
CA GLY A 517 4.57 20.77 -8.03
C GLY A 517 3.39 21.75 -7.98
N ASP A 518 2.47 21.70 -8.96
CA ASP A 518 1.29 22.57 -9.02
C ASP A 518 0.03 21.90 -8.45
N GLY A 519 0.07 20.59 -8.16
CA GLY A 519 -1.03 19.84 -7.58
C GLY A 519 -1.77 18.92 -8.54
N VAL A 520 -1.26 18.67 -9.74
CA VAL A 520 -1.89 17.74 -10.70
C VAL A 520 -1.47 16.30 -10.37
N VAL A 521 -2.42 15.36 -10.30
CA VAL A 521 -2.10 13.92 -10.24
C VAL A 521 -1.43 13.51 -11.55
N THR A 522 -0.24 12.91 -11.46
CA THR A 522 0.54 12.47 -12.63
C THR A 522 0.76 10.96 -12.68
N ILE A 523 0.74 10.27 -11.53
CA ILE A 523 0.84 8.80 -11.47
C ILE A 523 -0.11 8.26 -10.39
N VAL A 524 -0.88 7.22 -10.72
CA VAL A 524 -1.64 6.39 -9.76
C VAL A 524 -1.04 4.99 -9.83
N ILE A 525 -0.55 4.45 -8.72
CA ILE A 525 0.26 3.22 -8.75
C ILE A 525 0.16 2.39 -7.46
N GLY A 526 0.22 1.09 -7.63
CA GLY A 526 0.41 0.12 -6.57
C GLY A 526 0.59 -1.28 -7.16
N SER A 527 0.64 -2.29 -6.29
CA SER A 527 0.95 -3.65 -6.68
C SER A 527 0.42 -4.65 -5.65
N PRO A 528 0.11 -5.91 -6.03
CA PRO A 528 0.05 -7.05 -5.15
C PRO A 528 1.41 -7.77 -5.05
N GLY A 529 1.50 -8.78 -4.17
CA GLY A 529 2.71 -9.60 -3.99
C GLY A 529 3.44 -9.37 -2.68
N GLY A 530 2.73 -9.51 -1.55
CA GLY A 530 3.29 -9.47 -0.20
C GLY A 530 4.32 -8.34 0.03
N PRO A 531 5.54 -8.62 0.51
CA PRO A 531 6.59 -7.61 0.69
C PRO A 531 7.20 -7.09 -0.61
N ARG A 532 7.07 -7.82 -1.73
CA ARG A 532 7.55 -7.39 -3.05
C ARG A 532 6.76 -6.18 -3.58
N ILE A 533 5.55 -5.94 -3.07
CA ILE A 533 4.78 -4.70 -3.30
C ILE A 533 5.63 -3.45 -3.06
N ILE A 534 6.31 -3.41 -1.90
CA ILE A 534 7.06 -2.22 -1.46
C ILE A 534 8.24 -1.97 -2.40
N THR A 535 9.00 -3.02 -2.73
CA THR A 535 10.17 -2.90 -3.61
C THR A 535 9.75 -2.53 -5.03
N SER A 536 8.75 -3.19 -5.60
CA SER A 536 8.33 -2.93 -6.99
C SER A 536 7.73 -1.55 -7.20
N VAL A 537 6.96 -1.01 -6.24
CA VAL A 537 6.47 0.38 -6.33
C VAL A 537 7.65 1.38 -6.24
N ILE A 538 8.62 1.14 -5.36
CA ILE A 538 9.85 1.95 -5.27
C ILE A 538 10.65 1.89 -6.58
N GLU A 539 10.86 0.70 -7.14
CA GLU A 539 11.64 0.49 -8.36
C GLU A 539 11.00 1.17 -9.58
N VAL A 540 9.68 1.01 -9.80
CA VAL A 540 8.97 1.66 -10.91
C VAL A 540 9.03 3.19 -10.76
N LEU A 541 8.80 3.72 -9.56
CA LEU A 541 8.90 5.16 -9.31
C LEU A 541 10.33 5.70 -9.49
N LEU A 542 11.36 4.95 -9.12
CA LEU A 542 12.76 5.32 -9.40
C LEU A 542 13.05 5.31 -10.91
N ARG A 543 12.60 4.27 -11.64
CA ARG A 543 12.75 4.14 -13.09
C ARG A 543 12.11 5.30 -13.84
N MET A 544 10.89 5.68 -13.48
CA MET A 544 10.20 6.84 -14.06
C MET A 544 10.85 8.17 -13.62
N LEU A 545 10.90 8.45 -12.31
CA LEU A 545 11.24 9.78 -11.78
C LEU A 545 12.74 10.10 -11.76
N VAL A 546 13.62 9.10 -11.86
CA VAL A 546 15.08 9.29 -11.91
C VAL A 546 15.67 8.88 -13.25
N TYR A 547 15.23 7.77 -13.85
CA TYR A 547 15.83 7.27 -15.10
C TYR A 547 15.11 7.76 -16.36
N GLY A 548 13.86 8.21 -16.24
CA GLY A 548 13.07 8.78 -17.33
C GLY A 548 12.47 7.71 -18.25
N GLN A 549 12.21 6.51 -17.71
CA GLN A 549 11.43 5.48 -18.41
C GLN A 549 9.94 5.84 -18.42
N SER A 550 9.20 5.42 -19.45
CA SER A 550 7.72 5.44 -19.41
C SER A 550 7.18 4.46 -18.37
N LEU A 551 5.89 4.57 -18.03
CA LEU A 551 5.23 3.61 -17.14
C LEU A 551 5.37 2.16 -17.64
N GLU A 552 5.11 1.90 -18.93
CA GLU A 552 5.24 0.57 -19.52
C GLU A 552 6.68 0.05 -19.43
N GLU A 553 7.66 0.86 -19.84
CA GLU A 553 9.08 0.50 -19.76
C GLU A 553 9.52 0.19 -18.33
N ALA A 554 9.05 0.99 -17.36
CA ALA A 554 9.37 0.83 -15.96
C ALA A 554 8.73 -0.42 -15.33
N ILE A 555 7.50 -0.76 -15.71
CA ILE A 555 6.79 -1.96 -15.22
C ILE A 555 7.34 -3.23 -15.89
N ARG A 556 7.61 -3.22 -17.21
CA ARG A 556 8.19 -4.37 -17.91
C ARG A 556 9.60 -4.71 -17.44
N ALA A 557 10.42 -3.71 -17.12
CA ALA A 557 11.81 -3.90 -16.76
C ALA A 557 12.03 -4.92 -15.61
N PRO A 558 13.17 -5.63 -15.59
CA PRO A 558 13.46 -6.64 -14.57
C PRO A 558 13.62 -6.00 -13.19
N ARG A 559 13.25 -6.76 -12.16
CA ARG A 559 13.19 -6.33 -10.76
C ARG A 559 14.19 -7.02 -9.87
N LEU A 560 14.41 -6.41 -8.71
CA LEU A 560 15.10 -7.01 -7.59
C LEU A 560 14.25 -6.92 -6.34
N HIS A 561 14.43 -7.85 -5.41
CA HIS A 561 13.73 -7.83 -4.14
C HIS A 561 14.67 -8.15 -2.98
N GLN A 562 14.65 -7.26 -1.99
CA GLN A 562 15.42 -7.38 -0.77
C GLN A 562 14.59 -6.82 0.39
N GLN A 563 14.47 -7.61 1.46
CA GLN A 563 13.59 -7.34 2.60
C GLN A 563 14.28 -7.55 3.95
N TRP A 564 15.59 -7.27 4.04
CA TRP A 564 16.48 -7.44 5.20
C TRP A 564 16.75 -8.90 5.59
N LYS A 565 15.71 -9.73 5.69
CA LYS A 565 15.78 -11.17 5.96
C LYS A 565 14.81 -11.93 5.05
N PRO A 566 15.23 -13.01 4.38
CA PRO A 566 16.58 -13.62 4.40
C PRO A 566 17.65 -12.74 3.73
N ASP A 567 18.93 -13.01 4.04
CA ASP A 567 20.07 -12.15 3.64
C ASP A 567 20.59 -12.45 2.23
N PHE A 568 19.67 -12.45 1.25
CA PHE A 568 19.98 -12.53 -0.18
C PHE A 568 18.99 -11.67 -0.96
N THR A 569 19.44 -11.10 -2.08
CA THR A 569 18.60 -10.29 -2.98
C THR A 569 18.08 -11.20 -4.08
N ARG A 570 16.76 -11.35 -4.19
CA ARG A 570 16.14 -12.01 -5.33
C ARG A 570 16.24 -11.10 -6.54
N VAL A 571 16.43 -11.66 -7.73
CA VAL A 571 16.49 -10.93 -8.99
C VAL A 571 15.74 -11.68 -10.09
N GLU A 572 15.02 -10.96 -10.94
CA GLU A 572 14.39 -11.53 -12.14
C GLU A 572 15.43 -11.92 -13.20
N PRO A 573 15.07 -12.80 -14.16
CA PRO A 573 15.74 -12.85 -15.46
C PRO A 573 15.75 -11.47 -16.15
N GLY A 574 16.73 -11.23 -17.03
CA GLY A 574 16.82 -10.00 -17.84
C GLY A 574 17.80 -8.93 -17.34
N TRP A 575 18.38 -9.07 -16.15
CA TRP A 575 19.50 -8.21 -15.73
C TRP A 575 20.79 -8.55 -16.48
N SER A 576 21.61 -7.53 -16.77
CA SER A 576 22.94 -7.72 -17.38
C SER A 576 23.84 -8.60 -16.52
N PRO A 577 24.46 -9.68 -17.05
CA PRO A 577 25.37 -10.53 -16.30
C PRO A 577 26.56 -9.78 -15.67
N GLN A 578 27.03 -8.70 -16.32
CA GLN A 578 28.08 -7.83 -15.78
C GLN A 578 27.59 -7.10 -14.53
N VAL A 579 26.37 -6.55 -14.56
CA VAL A 579 25.79 -5.82 -13.42
C VAL A 579 25.60 -6.76 -12.23
N LEU A 580 25.14 -7.99 -12.47
CA LEU A 580 25.02 -9.02 -11.43
C LEU A 580 26.39 -9.36 -10.82
N ALA A 581 27.40 -9.63 -11.63
CA ALA A 581 28.77 -9.92 -11.16
C ALA A 581 29.40 -8.74 -10.39
N GLU A 582 29.13 -7.50 -10.78
CA GLU A 582 29.58 -6.31 -10.05
C GLU A 582 28.87 -6.14 -8.69
N LEU A 583 27.58 -6.50 -8.60
CA LEU A 583 26.85 -6.55 -7.32
C LEU A 583 27.37 -7.65 -6.39
N GLU A 584 27.70 -8.83 -6.93
CA GLU A 584 28.36 -9.91 -6.19
C GLU A 584 29.76 -9.50 -5.70
N ALA A 585 30.55 -8.80 -6.52
CA ALA A 585 31.85 -8.26 -6.11
C ALA A 585 31.73 -7.21 -4.98
N ARG A 586 30.65 -6.42 -4.99
CA ARG A 586 30.28 -5.52 -3.87
C ARG A 586 29.81 -6.29 -2.62
N GLY A 587 29.56 -7.59 -2.71
CA GLY A 587 29.26 -8.48 -1.58
C GLY A 587 27.79 -8.85 -1.43
N HIS A 588 26.94 -8.57 -2.42
CA HIS A 588 25.56 -9.03 -2.40
C HIS A 588 25.47 -10.52 -2.75
N VAL A 589 24.70 -11.28 -1.98
CA VAL A 589 24.29 -12.64 -2.35
C VAL A 589 23.05 -12.51 -3.23
N LEU A 590 23.14 -12.95 -4.49
CA LEU A 590 22.03 -12.87 -5.45
C LEU A 590 21.35 -14.23 -5.62
N MET A 591 20.03 -14.22 -5.79
CA MET A 591 19.24 -15.40 -6.10
C MET A 591 18.39 -15.11 -7.33
N LEU A 592 18.72 -15.75 -8.46
CA LEU A 592 17.89 -15.67 -9.66
C LEU A 592 16.57 -16.42 -9.41
N GLU A 593 15.45 -15.73 -9.59
CA GLU A 593 14.11 -16.27 -9.34
C GLU A 593 13.22 -16.07 -10.59
N PRO A 594 13.15 -17.08 -11.47
CA PRO A 594 12.19 -17.09 -12.56
C PRO A 594 10.77 -17.39 -12.04
N GLY A 595 9.76 -16.75 -12.63
CA GLY A 595 8.35 -17.02 -12.34
C GLY A 595 7.61 -15.83 -11.74
N ARG A 596 6.92 -16.04 -10.62
CA ARG A 596 5.98 -15.05 -10.07
C ARG A 596 6.68 -13.96 -9.27
N TRP A 597 6.29 -12.74 -9.57
CA TRP A 597 6.68 -11.54 -8.85
C TRP A 597 5.43 -10.70 -8.53
N ALA A 598 5.65 -9.52 -7.93
CA ALA A 598 4.65 -8.46 -7.81
C ALA A 598 4.07 -8.06 -9.19
N SER A 599 2.91 -7.41 -9.21
CA SER A 599 2.15 -7.11 -10.44
C SER A 599 1.65 -5.67 -10.46
N VAL A 600 2.49 -4.75 -10.92
CA VAL A 600 2.22 -3.31 -10.81
C VAL A 600 1.06 -2.91 -11.73
N GLN A 601 0.02 -2.31 -11.15
CA GLN A 601 -1.11 -1.73 -11.88
C GLN A 601 -1.01 -0.21 -11.79
N GLY A 602 -0.68 0.45 -12.90
CA GLY A 602 -0.36 1.87 -12.91
C GLY A 602 -1.14 2.68 -13.95
N ILE A 603 -1.33 3.97 -13.67
CA ILE A 603 -1.76 4.99 -14.63
C ILE A 603 -0.73 6.13 -14.58
N GLU A 604 -0.25 6.57 -15.73
CA GLU A 604 0.49 7.83 -15.89
C GLU A 604 -0.37 8.82 -16.69
N VAL A 605 -0.24 10.12 -16.41
CA VAL A 605 -0.96 11.15 -17.14
C VAL A 605 -0.15 12.44 -17.21
N GLU A 606 0.03 12.96 -18.43
CA GLU A 606 0.55 14.30 -18.63
C GLU A 606 -0.51 15.35 -18.31
N ARG A 607 -0.07 16.58 -17.98
CA ARG A 607 -0.97 17.68 -17.60
C ARG A 607 -1.99 17.96 -18.70
N GLY A 608 -3.27 17.70 -18.41
CA GLY A 608 -4.37 17.91 -19.36
C GLY A 608 -4.41 16.93 -20.52
N GLY A 609 -3.57 15.90 -20.49
CA GLY A 609 -3.47 14.91 -21.56
C GLY A 609 -4.47 13.76 -21.42
N LEU A 610 -4.36 12.82 -22.34
CA LEU A 610 -4.98 11.52 -22.23
C LEU A 610 -4.17 10.65 -21.26
N PRO A 611 -4.78 9.98 -20.27
CA PRO A 611 -4.06 9.05 -19.40
C PRO A 611 -3.61 7.80 -20.17
N SER A 612 -2.46 7.25 -19.77
CA SER A 612 -1.96 5.95 -20.19
C SER A 612 -2.03 5.00 -19.00
N GLY A 613 -2.71 3.87 -19.17
CA GLY A 613 -2.81 2.81 -18.15
C GLY A 613 -1.98 1.60 -18.56
N PHE A 614 -1.28 0.98 -17.62
CA PHE A 614 -0.51 -0.23 -17.89
C PHE A 614 -0.64 -1.25 -16.77
N SER A 615 -1.04 -2.47 -17.15
CA SER A 615 -1.04 -3.65 -16.28
C SER A 615 0.24 -4.43 -16.48
N ASP A 616 0.86 -4.87 -15.38
CA ASP A 616 2.01 -5.76 -15.43
C ASP A 616 1.68 -7.09 -16.14
N PRO A 617 2.44 -7.46 -17.20
CA PRO A 617 2.19 -8.70 -17.95
C PRO A 617 2.50 -9.98 -17.16
N ARG A 618 3.11 -9.89 -15.97
CA ARG A 618 3.40 -11.05 -15.11
C ARG A 618 2.14 -11.69 -14.51
N ARG A 619 0.95 -11.10 -14.70
CA ARG A 619 -0.37 -11.62 -14.31
C ARG A 619 -1.43 -11.22 -15.35
N GLY A 620 -2.64 -11.78 -15.23
CA GLY A 620 -3.76 -11.59 -16.17
C GLY A 620 -4.51 -10.26 -16.06
N GLY A 621 -3.83 -9.18 -15.67
CA GLY A 621 -4.42 -7.86 -15.55
C GLY A 621 -4.66 -7.17 -16.90
N ALA A 622 -5.35 -6.03 -16.84
CA ALA A 622 -5.82 -5.29 -17.99
C ALA A 622 -5.92 -3.79 -17.69
N ALA A 623 -5.58 -2.98 -18.69
CA ALA A 623 -5.74 -1.53 -18.66
C ALA A 623 -6.83 -1.07 -19.65
N GLY A 624 -7.39 0.11 -19.42
CA GLY A 624 -8.19 0.78 -20.43
C GLY A 624 -8.51 2.22 -20.07
N ILE A 625 -8.97 2.96 -21.09
CA ILE A 625 -9.33 4.37 -21.02
C ILE A 625 -10.85 4.47 -21.20
N GLU A 626 -11.47 5.43 -20.53
CA GLU A 626 -12.91 5.68 -20.60
C GLU A 626 -13.40 5.82 -22.06
N GLY A 627 -14.44 5.05 -22.40
CA GLY A 627 -14.97 4.99 -23.78
C GLY A 627 -14.00 4.40 -24.83
N GLY A 628 -12.89 3.80 -24.40
CA GLY A 628 -11.98 3.00 -25.24
C GLY A 628 -12.21 1.49 -25.07
N GLU A 629 -11.32 0.71 -25.67
CA GLU A 629 -11.27 -0.74 -25.49
C GLU A 629 -10.53 -1.12 -24.18
N VAL A 630 -10.75 -2.34 -23.70
CA VAL A 630 -9.97 -2.96 -22.62
C VAL A 630 -8.86 -3.77 -23.27
N ASP A 631 -7.61 -3.47 -22.94
CA ASP A 631 -6.46 -4.26 -23.38
C ASP A 631 -6.51 -5.63 -22.67
N PRO A 632 -6.59 -6.77 -23.40
CA PRO A 632 -6.85 -8.07 -22.81
C PRO A 632 -5.73 -8.58 -21.89
N ALA A 633 -6.09 -9.55 -21.04
CA ALA A 633 -5.17 -10.22 -20.14
C ALA A 633 -3.98 -10.87 -20.87
N ALA A 634 -2.78 -10.46 -20.47
CA ALA A 634 -1.53 -11.20 -20.65
C ALA A 634 -1.71 -12.68 -20.27
N ARG A 635 -1.37 -13.64 -21.16
CA ARG A 635 -1.49 -15.07 -20.83
C ARG A 635 -0.24 -15.60 -20.12
N PRO A 636 -0.36 -16.65 -19.28
CA PRO A 636 0.79 -17.31 -18.68
C PRO A 636 1.79 -17.79 -19.75
N GLY A 637 3.05 -17.35 -19.65
CA GLY A 637 4.13 -17.75 -20.56
C GLY A 637 4.27 -16.92 -21.85
N GLU A 638 3.45 -15.89 -22.08
CA GLU A 638 3.63 -14.96 -23.21
C GLU A 638 4.78 -13.94 -23.00
N PHE A 639 5.47 -14.01 -21.85
CA PHE A 639 6.47 -13.05 -21.40
C PHE A 639 7.73 -13.71 -20.81
N GLU A 640 7.99 -14.98 -21.18
CA GLU A 640 9.24 -15.71 -20.88
C GLU A 640 10.29 -15.56 -22.00
#